data_AF-A0A7H9DK17-F1
#
_entry.id   AF-A0A7H9DK17-F1
#
_cell.length_a   1.000
_cell.length_b   1.000
_cell.length_c   1.000
_cell.angle_alpha   90.00
_cell.angle_beta   90.00
_cell.angle_gamma   90.00
#
_symmetry.space_group_name_H-M   'P 1'
#
loop_
_entity.id
_entity.type
_entity.pdbx_description
1 polymer ?
#
loop_
_entity_poly.entity_id
_entity_poly.type
_entity_poly.pdbx_seq_one_letter_code
_entity_poly.pdbx_strand_id
1 'polypeptide(L)'
;MSKQRIYEYAKELNIKSKDAIDELKKNGVNVSNHMQALEADHVKILDKAFKKSQTSNDKKETAPKQKQQQNKGKNQNNQQQKNNKANHANNKKNKKNQKNNKKNQPQQQKPAEPKEMPSKITYTEGITVGELAGKLGVDSSEIIKKLFLLGIMANINQSLDIEALELIASDYGVELEEEVIIDDNDLDIYFEDVEEDEAAVERPAVVTIMGHVDHGKTTLLDSIRHTHVTAGEAGGITQHIGAYQIENKGNKITFLDTPGHAAFTTMRARGAQVTDITILVVAADDGVMPQTIEAINHAKEAEVPIIVAVNKIDKPTANPDRVMQELAEYNLIPEDWGGDTIFVPLSALSGEGIDDLLEMLVLVSEVQELKANANKPAVGTVIEAELDKSRGPAASLLVQNGTLNVGDAIVVGNTHGKVRAMVNDLGKRIKTAGPSTPVEITGLSAVPQAGDRFVVFEDEKKARRIGEAREQESILQQRQESKNVSLDNLFEQMKQGEMKDLNVIIKGDVQGSVEALAASLMKIDVEGVNVRIIHTATGAINESDVTLANASNGIIIGFNVRPDAGAKRAAEEENVDMRLHRVIYNVIEEIESAMKGMLDPEYEEKVIGQAEVRQTFKVSKVGTIAGSYVTDGKITRDSSVRVIRDGIVIFEGELDSLKRFKDDAKEVSQGYECGITIEKFNDLKEGDIIEVYIMVEIERK
;
A
#
# COMPACT_ATOMS: atom_id res chain seq x y z
N MET A 1 -44.46 -9.92 -17.82
CA MET A 1 -44.13 -8.82 -16.88
C MET A 1 -44.53 -9.27 -15.48
N SER A 2 -43.61 -9.84 -14.70
CA SER A 2 -43.89 -10.21 -13.31
C SER A 2 -44.13 -8.94 -12.50
N LYS A 3 -45.16 -8.94 -11.63
CA LYS A 3 -45.41 -7.82 -10.72
C LYS A 3 -44.31 -7.82 -9.65
N GLN A 4 -43.45 -6.79 -9.65
CA GLN A 4 -42.36 -6.60 -8.69
C GLN A 4 -42.92 -6.51 -7.25
N ARG A 5 -42.33 -7.20 -6.29
CA ARG A 5 -42.78 -7.16 -4.88
C ARG A 5 -42.13 -6.01 -4.12
N ILE A 6 -42.78 -5.56 -3.04
CA ILE A 6 -42.31 -4.40 -2.25
C ILE A 6 -40.89 -4.60 -1.70
N TYR A 7 -40.52 -5.80 -1.26
CA TYR A 7 -39.15 -6.07 -0.80
C TYR A 7 -38.13 -6.06 -1.94
N GLU A 8 -38.52 -6.44 -3.17
CA GLU A 8 -37.64 -6.44 -4.35
C GLU A 8 -37.34 -5.01 -4.77
N TYR A 9 -38.39 -4.17 -4.81
CA TYR A 9 -38.25 -2.73 -5.05
C TYR A 9 -37.42 -2.04 -3.97
N ALA A 10 -37.64 -2.39 -2.69
CA ALA A 10 -36.86 -1.84 -1.59
C ALA A 10 -35.38 -2.24 -1.66
N LYS A 11 -35.08 -3.47 -2.09
CA LYS A 11 -33.71 -3.96 -2.29
C LYS A 11 -33.01 -3.27 -3.46
N GLU A 12 -33.72 -3.02 -4.56
CA GLU A 12 -33.17 -2.30 -5.73
C GLU A 12 -32.73 -0.87 -5.39
N LEU A 13 -33.47 -0.17 -4.53
CA LEU A 13 -33.14 1.21 -4.13
C LEU A 13 -32.39 1.31 -2.79
N ASN A 14 -31.94 0.19 -2.23
CA ASN A 14 -31.24 0.10 -0.94
C ASN A 14 -31.98 0.79 0.23
N ILE A 15 -33.31 0.72 0.24
CA ILE A 15 -34.19 1.26 1.29
C ILE A 15 -34.80 0.12 2.13
N LYS A 16 -35.19 0.38 3.38
CA LYS A 16 -35.85 -0.65 4.20
C LYS A 16 -37.26 -0.86 3.67
N SER A 17 -37.71 -2.13 3.56
CA SER A 17 -39.06 -2.45 3.09
C SER A 17 -40.18 -1.82 3.94
N LYS A 18 -39.88 -1.48 5.20
CA LYS A 18 -40.80 -0.73 6.08
C LYS A 18 -41.06 0.70 5.58
N ASP A 19 -40.01 1.38 5.11
CA ASP A 19 -40.09 2.77 4.66
C ASP A 19 -40.92 2.88 3.37
N ALA A 20 -40.77 1.89 2.46
CA ALA A 20 -41.60 1.77 1.26
C ALA A 20 -43.09 1.50 1.59
N ILE A 21 -43.38 0.70 2.62
CA ILE A 21 -44.76 0.45 3.07
C ILE A 21 -45.37 1.70 3.71
N ASP A 22 -44.60 2.40 4.54
CA ASP A 22 -45.07 3.60 5.24
C ASP A 22 -45.37 4.74 4.25
N GLU A 23 -44.59 4.87 3.18
CA GLU A 23 -44.83 5.86 2.13
C GLU A 23 -46.05 5.52 1.25
N LEU A 24 -46.28 4.24 0.95
CA LEU A 24 -47.51 3.80 0.28
C LEU A 24 -48.75 4.07 1.15
N LYS A 25 -48.66 3.87 2.46
CA LYS A 25 -49.75 4.17 3.40
C LYS A 25 -50.05 5.67 3.48
N LYS A 26 -49.02 6.53 3.50
CA LYS A 26 -49.22 7.99 3.46
C LYS A 26 -49.96 8.45 2.20
N ASN A 27 -49.72 7.78 1.09
CA ASN A 27 -50.38 8.08 -0.19
C ASN A 27 -51.72 7.33 -0.37
N GLY A 28 -52.28 6.78 0.73
CA GLY A 28 -53.62 6.19 0.74
C GLY A 28 -53.69 4.73 0.26
N VAL A 29 -52.56 4.09 -0.01
CA VAL A 29 -52.49 2.68 -0.46
C VAL A 29 -52.33 1.78 0.76
N ASN A 30 -53.33 0.94 1.04
CA ASN A 30 -53.30 0.05 2.19
C ASN A 30 -52.55 -1.25 1.84
N VAL A 31 -51.33 -1.39 2.35
CA VAL A 31 -50.48 -2.56 2.15
C VAL A 31 -50.27 -3.28 3.47
N SER A 32 -50.53 -4.59 3.48
CA SER A 32 -50.49 -5.41 4.69
C SER A 32 -49.11 -6.01 4.98
N ASN A 33 -48.29 -6.27 3.95
CA ASN A 33 -46.99 -6.93 4.12
C ASN A 33 -45.98 -6.64 2.99
N HIS A 34 -44.68 -6.80 3.28
CA HIS A 34 -43.55 -6.56 2.37
C HIS A 34 -43.48 -7.51 1.16
N MET A 35 -44.25 -8.60 1.16
CA MET A 35 -44.35 -9.55 0.05
C MET A 35 -45.47 -9.25 -0.95
N GLN A 36 -46.27 -8.20 -0.71
CA GLN A 36 -47.35 -7.81 -1.61
C GLN A 36 -46.75 -7.29 -2.94
N ALA A 37 -47.38 -7.68 -4.05
CA ALA A 37 -46.96 -7.26 -5.38
C ALA A 37 -47.36 -5.79 -5.62
N LEU A 38 -46.45 -5.00 -6.16
CA LEU A 38 -46.68 -3.62 -6.55
C LEU A 38 -47.45 -3.56 -7.87
N GLU A 39 -48.40 -2.64 -7.94
CA GLU A 39 -49.04 -2.26 -9.19
C GLU A 39 -48.28 -1.08 -9.81
N ALA A 40 -48.44 -0.88 -11.12
CA ALA A 40 -47.68 0.15 -11.85
C ALA A 40 -47.84 1.56 -11.24
N ASP A 41 -49.00 1.86 -10.67
CA ASP A 41 -49.26 3.14 -10.01
C ASP A 41 -48.57 3.25 -8.64
N HIS A 42 -48.40 2.14 -7.93
CA HIS A 42 -47.64 2.09 -6.68
C HIS A 42 -46.14 2.31 -6.92
N VAL A 43 -45.60 1.74 -8.00
CA VAL A 43 -44.20 1.96 -8.40
C VAL A 43 -43.95 3.43 -8.72
N LYS A 44 -44.88 4.10 -9.42
CA LYS A 44 -44.74 5.54 -9.73
C LYS A 44 -44.75 6.43 -8.48
N ILE A 45 -45.59 6.11 -7.49
CA ILE A 45 -45.64 6.84 -6.22
C ILE A 45 -44.30 6.69 -5.50
N LEU A 46 -43.77 5.47 -5.44
CA LEU A 46 -42.49 5.18 -4.81
C LEU A 46 -41.30 5.78 -5.57
N ASP A 47 -41.32 5.76 -6.89
CA ASP A 47 -40.28 6.39 -7.73
C ASP A 47 -40.25 7.90 -7.49
N LYS A 48 -41.43 8.54 -7.40
CA LYS A 48 -41.52 9.98 -7.13
C LYS A 48 -40.97 10.35 -5.75
N ALA A 49 -41.12 9.47 -4.77
CA ALA A 49 -40.66 9.69 -3.39
C ALA A 49 -39.16 9.38 -3.22
N PHE A 50 -38.65 8.31 -3.84
CA PHE A 50 -37.32 7.77 -3.53
C PHE A 50 -36.28 7.90 -4.66
N LYS A 51 -36.65 7.96 -5.95
CA LYS A 51 -35.67 8.22 -7.02
C LYS A 51 -35.24 9.69 -7.09
N LYS A 52 -36.10 10.61 -6.66
CA LYS A 52 -35.80 12.06 -6.71
C LYS A 52 -34.73 12.48 -5.69
N SER A 53 -34.48 11.68 -4.65
CA SER A 53 -33.46 11.91 -3.63
C SER A 53 -32.12 11.21 -3.91
N GLN A 54 -32.02 10.35 -4.92
CA GLN A 54 -30.79 9.62 -5.25
C GLN A 54 -29.90 10.33 -6.29
N THR A 55 -30.40 11.32 -7.03
CA THR A 55 -29.57 12.11 -7.98
C THR A 55 -28.69 13.18 -7.32
N SER A 56 -28.62 13.27 -6.00
CA SER A 56 -27.86 14.33 -5.31
C SER A 56 -27.09 13.89 -4.07
N ASN A 57 -26.87 12.59 -3.84
CA ASN A 57 -26.18 12.11 -2.63
C ASN A 57 -25.35 10.82 -2.85
N ASP A 58 -24.58 10.76 -3.94
CA ASP A 58 -23.42 9.85 -4.01
C ASP A 58 -22.17 10.61 -3.55
N LYS A 59 -22.03 10.71 -2.23
CA LYS A 59 -20.74 10.78 -1.51
C LYS A 59 -21.00 10.63 -0.01
N LYS A 60 -20.28 9.67 0.58
CA LYS A 60 -20.14 9.31 2.01
C LYS A 60 -20.99 8.13 2.52
N GLU A 61 -20.23 7.09 2.85
CA GLU A 61 -20.56 5.82 3.49
C GLU A 61 -21.21 5.96 4.86
N THR A 62 -21.92 4.91 5.30
CA THR A 62 -21.95 4.53 6.73
C THR A 62 -22.16 3.03 6.92
N ALA A 63 -21.32 2.46 7.80
CA ALA A 63 -21.42 1.11 8.35
C ALA A 63 -22.68 0.89 9.22
N PRO A 64 -23.17 -0.36 9.41
CA PRO A 64 -24.38 -0.61 10.20
C PRO A 64 -24.11 -1.09 11.64
N LYS A 65 -24.75 -0.44 12.62
CA LYS A 65 -24.94 -0.95 14.00
C LYS A 65 -26.15 -1.88 14.08
N GLN A 66 -25.93 -3.03 14.72
CA GLN A 66 -26.90 -4.08 15.09
C GLN A 66 -27.94 -3.62 16.12
N LYS A 67 -29.16 -4.17 16.03
CA LYS A 67 -30.12 -4.24 17.15
C LYS A 67 -30.54 -5.69 17.41
N GLN A 68 -30.39 -6.06 18.68
CA GLN A 68 -30.80 -7.29 19.33
C GLN A 68 -32.32 -7.53 19.24
N GLN A 69 -32.71 -8.81 19.15
CA GLN A 69 -33.95 -9.26 19.77
C GLN A 69 -33.80 -10.67 20.37
N GLN A 70 -34.20 -10.73 21.63
CA GLN A 70 -34.25 -11.90 22.52
C GLN A 70 -35.22 -12.97 21.99
N ASN A 71 -34.92 -14.24 22.27
CA ASN A 71 -35.99 -15.15 22.65
C ASN A 71 -35.55 -16.19 23.69
N LYS A 72 -36.42 -16.37 24.69
CA LYS A 72 -36.33 -17.26 25.85
C LYS A 72 -36.71 -18.70 25.46
N GLY A 73 -36.01 -19.68 26.03
CA GLY A 73 -36.39 -21.09 26.08
C GLY A 73 -35.89 -21.75 27.37
N LYS A 74 -36.74 -22.54 28.01
CA LYS A 74 -36.70 -23.05 29.40
C LYS A 74 -35.97 -24.39 29.57
N ASN A 75 -35.56 -24.65 30.83
CA ASN A 75 -35.41 -25.95 31.55
C ASN A 75 -34.26 -26.87 31.10
N GLN A 76 -33.61 -27.69 31.95
CA GLN A 76 -33.91 -28.26 33.27
C GLN A 76 -32.60 -28.87 33.85
N ASN A 77 -32.49 -28.93 35.20
CA ASN A 77 -31.83 -29.92 36.10
C ASN A 77 -30.49 -30.58 35.69
N ASN A 78 -29.50 -30.85 36.55
CA ASN A 78 -29.56 -31.32 37.93
C ASN A 78 -28.15 -31.40 38.55
N GLN A 79 -28.10 -31.28 39.89
CA GLN A 79 -27.23 -32.01 40.84
C GLN A 79 -25.71 -31.77 40.93
N GLN A 80 -25.31 -31.17 42.06
CA GLN A 80 -24.62 -31.76 43.24
C GLN A 80 -23.53 -30.80 43.77
N GLN A 81 -23.80 -30.06 44.85
CA GLN A 81 -23.51 -30.42 46.25
C GLN A 81 -22.03 -30.73 46.57
N LYS A 82 -21.38 -29.79 47.27
CA LYS A 82 -20.83 -30.02 48.63
C LYS A 82 -20.34 -28.71 49.28
N ASN A 83 -21.04 -28.33 50.36
CA ASN A 83 -20.55 -27.99 51.71
C ASN A 83 -19.14 -27.36 51.85
N ASN A 84 -18.91 -26.31 52.65
CA ASN A 84 -19.35 -26.21 54.05
C ASN A 84 -19.36 -24.78 54.63
N LYS A 85 -20.26 -24.61 55.60
CA LYS A 85 -20.56 -23.44 56.44
C LYS A 85 -19.56 -23.23 57.59
N ALA A 86 -19.42 -21.98 58.02
CA ALA A 86 -19.47 -21.53 59.42
C ALA A 86 -19.83 -20.03 59.42
N ASN A 87 -21.04 -19.58 59.79
CA ASN A 87 -21.52 -19.21 61.14
C ASN A 87 -20.48 -18.39 61.93
N HIS A 88 -20.75 -17.23 62.55
CA HIS A 88 -21.99 -16.74 63.15
C HIS A 88 -21.83 -15.25 63.55
N ALA A 89 -22.96 -14.52 63.56
CA ALA A 89 -23.38 -13.49 64.53
C ALA A 89 -22.47 -12.25 64.79
N ASN A 90 -22.97 -11.02 64.83
CA ASN A 90 -24.14 -10.62 65.59
C ASN A 90 -24.72 -9.30 65.08
N ASN A 91 -26.03 -9.30 64.93
CA ASN A 91 -26.87 -8.16 64.60
C ASN A 91 -27.85 -7.97 65.77
N LYS A 92 -28.30 -6.72 65.97
CA LYS A 92 -29.41 -6.22 66.82
C LYS A 92 -29.00 -5.48 68.08
N LYS A 93 -29.39 -4.19 68.10
CA LYS A 93 -30.59 -3.82 68.85
C LYS A 93 -31.32 -2.66 68.20
N ASN A 94 -32.61 -2.92 68.03
CA ASN A 94 -33.65 -2.07 67.49
C ASN A 94 -34.76 -2.02 68.55
N LYS A 95 -35.70 -1.06 68.42
CA LYS A 95 -36.93 -0.80 69.21
C LYS A 95 -36.78 0.30 70.28
N LYS A 96 -37.71 1.26 70.43
CA LYS A 96 -39.17 1.20 70.16
C LYS A 96 -39.81 2.61 70.29
N ASN A 97 -40.85 2.85 69.48
CA ASN A 97 -42.10 3.59 69.71
C ASN A 97 -42.08 5.03 70.26
N GLN A 98 -42.79 5.96 69.60
CA GLN A 98 -44.23 6.23 69.77
C GLN A 98 -44.79 7.26 68.76
N LYS A 99 -46.09 7.09 68.46
CA LYS A 99 -47.08 7.91 67.72
C LYS A 99 -47.08 9.40 68.21
N ASN A 100 -47.64 10.43 67.55
CA ASN A 100 -48.85 10.52 66.72
C ASN A 100 -48.95 11.96 66.11
N ASN A 101 -49.58 12.06 64.93
CA ASN A 101 -50.48 13.12 64.43
C ASN A 101 -50.06 14.61 64.26
N LYS A 102 -50.30 15.06 63.01
CA LYS A 102 -50.98 16.30 62.54
C LYS A 102 -50.19 17.60 62.27
N LYS A 103 -50.41 18.04 61.01
CA LYS A 103 -50.62 19.40 60.46
C LYS A 103 -49.41 20.14 59.85
N ASN A 104 -49.55 20.32 58.53
CA ASN A 104 -49.12 21.43 57.68
C ASN A 104 -48.66 22.70 58.40
N GLN A 105 -47.46 23.17 58.05
CA GLN A 105 -47.26 24.50 57.48
C GLN A 105 -45.96 24.52 56.64
N PRO A 106 -45.89 25.34 55.57
CA PRO A 106 -44.77 25.34 54.63
C PRO A 106 -43.56 26.05 55.23
N GLN A 107 -42.43 25.35 55.29
CA GLN A 107 -41.15 26.00 55.60
C GLN A 107 -40.61 26.67 54.35
N GLN A 108 -40.53 28.00 54.43
CA GLN A 108 -39.81 28.87 53.52
C GLN A 108 -38.43 28.27 53.21
N GLN A 109 -38.20 27.97 51.93
CA GLN A 109 -36.86 27.83 51.41
C GLN A 109 -36.14 29.16 51.58
N LYS A 110 -35.04 29.13 52.33
CA LYS A 110 -34.04 30.19 52.31
C LYS A 110 -33.58 30.38 50.85
N PRO A 111 -33.38 31.62 50.38
CA PRO A 111 -32.75 31.86 49.09
C PRO A 111 -31.40 31.14 49.06
N ALA A 112 -31.17 30.34 48.01
CA ALA A 112 -29.86 29.81 47.71
C ALA A 112 -28.93 31.00 47.44
N GLU A 113 -27.74 30.96 48.04
CA GLU A 113 -26.65 31.89 47.71
C GLU A 113 -26.36 31.79 46.19
N PRO A 114 -26.11 32.91 45.50
CA PRO A 114 -25.75 32.86 44.09
C PRO A 114 -24.40 32.15 43.97
N LYS A 115 -24.36 31.02 43.26
CA LYS A 115 -23.08 30.47 42.77
C LYS A 115 -22.57 31.45 41.72
N GLU A 116 -21.38 32.00 41.96
CA GLU A 116 -20.68 32.82 40.98
C GLU A 116 -20.45 31.98 39.72
N MET A 117 -20.88 32.52 38.57
CA MET A 117 -20.64 31.88 37.27
C MET A 117 -19.15 31.97 36.94
N PRO A 118 -18.52 30.90 36.44
CA PRO A 118 -17.13 30.97 35.99
C PRO A 118 -17.03 31.92 34.79
N SER A 119 -16.03 32.81 34.80
CA SER A 119 -15.82 33.79 33.71
C SER A 119 -15.30 33.15 32.41
N LYS A 120 -14.77 31.91 32.47
CA LYS A 120 -14.22 31.16 31.35
C LYS A 120 -14.57 29.68 31.44
N ILE A 121 -14.92 29.05 30.31
CA ILE A 121 -15.22 27.62 30.21
C ILE A 121 -14.44 27.02 29.05
N THR A 122 -13.71 25.94 29.34
CA THR A 122 -13.09 25.14 28.27
C THR A 122 -14.10 24.17 27.66
N TYR A 123 -14.05 23.95 26.35
CA TYR A 123 -14.86 22.93 25.67
C TYR A 123 -14.03 22.10 24.70
N THR A 124 -14.47 20.88 24.44
CA THR A 124 -13.89 19.95 23.46
C THR A 124 -14.91 19.75 22.34
N GLU A 125 -14.48 19.49 21.12
CA GLU A 125 -15.42 19.23 20.01
C GLU A 125 -16.43 18.12 20.40
N GLY A 126 -17.72 18.41 20.23
CA GLY A 126 -18.80 17.46 20.54
C GLY A 126 -19.29 17.44 22.00
N ILE A 127 -18.94 18.44 22.83
CA ILE A 127 -19.48 18.57 24.20
C ILE A 127 -21.01 18.46 24.23
N THR A 128 -21.53 17.64 25.16
CA THR A 128 -22.97 17.44 25.28
C THR A 128 -23.64 18.56 26.06
N VAL A 129 -24.94 18.78 25.82
CA VAL A 129 -25.76 19.75 26.58
C VAL A 129 -25.66 19.54 28.09
N GLY A 130 -25.57 18.29 28.55
CA GLY A 130 -25.40 17.95 29.96
C GLY A 130 -24.04 18.36 30.53
N GLU A 131 -22.97 18.18 29.78
CA GLU A 131 -21.61 18.55 30.18
C GLU A 131 -21.42 20.08 30.16
N LEU A 132 -21.98 20.76 29.15
CA LEU A 132 -22.01 22.21 29.08
C LEU A 132 -22.78 22.82 30.26
N ALA A 133 -23.94 22.24 30.60
CA ALA A 133 -24.72 22.65 31.77
C ALA A 133 -23.94 22.50 33.08
N GLY A 134 -23.21 21.39 33.22
CA GLY A 134 -22.34 21.14 34.36
C GLY A 134 -21.21 22.17 34.48
N LYS A 135 -20.58 22.54 33.37
CA LYS A 135 -19.50 23.54 33.32
C LYS A 135 -20.01 24.98 33.56
N LEU A 136 -21.19 25.32 33.07
CA LEU A 136 -21.86 26.62 33.29
C LEU A 136 -22.51 26.76 34.67
N GLY A 137 -22.69 25.65 35.40
CA GLY A 137 -23.37 25.65 36.70
C GLY A 137 -24.88 25.93 36.62
N VAL A 138 -25.48 25.73 35.44
CA VAL A 138 -26.91 25.94 35.15
C VAL A 138 -27.63 24.60 34.93
N ASP A 139 -28.95 24.57 35.13
CA ASP A 139 -29.73 23.35 34.87
C ASP A 139 -29.79 23.06 33.36
N SER A 140 -29.54 21.81 32.95
CA SER A 140 -29.59 21.40 31.52
C SER A 140 -30.94 21.71 30.85
N SER A 141 -32.01 21.84 31.63
CA SER A 141 -33.33 22.22 31.14
C SER A 141 -33.42 23.69 30.68
N GLU A 142 -32.57 24.58 31.20
CA GLU A 142 -32.52 25.98 30.78
C GLU A 142 -31.78 26.13 29.44
N ILE A 143 -30.67 25.41 29.28
CA ILE A 143 -29.93 25.36 28.01
C ILE A 143 -30.80 24.77 26.90
N ILE A 144 -31.53 23.67 27.16
CA ILE A 144 -32.45 23.08 26.19
C ILE A 144 -33.57 24.06 25.79
N LYS A 145 -34.10 24.84 26.73
CA LYS A 145 -35.12 25.85 26.42
C LYS A 145 -34.58 26.98 25.56
N LYS A 146 -33.35 27.42 25.80
CA LYS A 146 -32.69 28.46 24.98
C LYS A 146 -32.39 27.95 23.57
N LEU A 147 -31.83 26.75 23.44
CA LEU A 147 -31.63 26.09 22.15
C LEU A 147 -32.94 25.99 21.37
N PHE A 148 -34.03 25.63 22.05
CA PHE A 148 -35.35 25.56 21.44
C PHE A 148 -35.87 26.93 20.95
N LEU A 149 -35.64 28.02 21.72
CA LEU A 149 -35.99 29.39 21.31
C LEU A 149 -35.19 29.87 20.10
N LEU A 150 -33.96 29.36 19.94
CA LEU A 150 -33.08 29.61 18.81
C LEU A 150 -33.37 28.68 17.62
N GLY A 151 -34.38 27.81 17.72
CA GLY A 151 -34.81 26.89 16.66
C GLY A 151 -34.05 25.55 16.62
N ILE A 152 -33.17 25.29 17.58
CA ILE A 152 -32.34 24.09 17.67
C ILE A 152 -32.98 23.09 18.66
N MET A 153 -33.44 21.94 18.15
CA MET A 153 -33.97 20.86 18.99
C MET A 153 -32.83 19.95 19.46
N ALA A 154 -32.40 20.11 20.71
CA ALA A 154 -31.35 19.30 21.34
C ALA A 154 -31.85 18.55 22.59
N ASN A 155 -31.28 17.37 22.86
CA ASN A 155 -31.49 16.62 24.11
C ASN A 155 -30.23 16.65 25.01
N ILE A 156 -30.34 16.20 26.26
CA ILE A 156 -29.26 16.27 27.27
C ILE A 156 -27.95 15.60 26.80
N ASN A 157 -28.05 14.53 26.00
CA ASN A 157 -26.90 13.73 25.55
C ASN A 157 -26.47 14.09 24.12
N GLN A 158 -27.06 15.13 23.53
CA GLN A 158 -26.75 15.56 22.18
C GLN A 158 -25.54 16.49 22.23
N SER A 159 -24.56 16.22 21.37
CA SER A 159 -23.42 17.08 21.13
C SER A 159 -23.88 18.38 20.48
N LEU A 160 -23.31 19.50 20.91
CA LEU A 160 -23.57 20.81 20.32
C LEU A 160 -22.51 21.15 19.26
N ASP A 161 -22.97 21.81 18.21
CA ASP A 161 -22.16 22.48 17.20
C ASP A 161 -21.53 23.76 17.75
N ILE A 162 -20.37 24.14 17.19
CA ILE A 162 -19.55 25.29 17.64
C ILE A 162 -20.39 26.58 17.63
N GLU A 163 -21.17 26.79 16.57
CA GLU A 163 -22.06 27.96 16.42
C GLU A 163 -23.10 28.05 17.54
N ALA A 164 -23.73 26.93 17.92
CA ALA A 164 -24.71 26.91 19.01
C ALA A 164 -24.04 27.06 20.38
N LEU A 165 -22.82 26.53 20.53
CA LEU A 165 -22.03 26.63 21.74
C LEU A 165 -21.65 28.08 22.04
N GLU A 166 -21.10 28.78 21.06
CA GLU A 166 -20.74 30.20 21.12
C GLU A 166 -21.95 31.07 21.43
N LEU A 167 -23.08 30.77 20.79
CA LEU A 167 -24.31 31.51 20.99
C LEU A 167 -24.86 31.35 22.42
N ILE A 168 -24.82 30.12 22.97
CA ILE A 168 -25.21 29.88 24.37
C ILE A 168 -24.23 30.56 25.34
N ALA A 169 -22.93 30.43 25.13
CA ALA A 169 -21.93 30.97 26.05
C ALA A 169 -21.92 32.50 26.08
N SER A 170 -22.09 33.14 24.91
CA SER A 170 -22.28 34.59 24.79
C SER A 170 -23.49 35.07 25.58
N ASP A 171 -24.57 34.30 25.53
CA ASP A 171 -25.83 34.57 26.24
C ASP A 171 -25.70 34.48 27.77
N TYR A 172 -24.72 33.73 28.27
CA TYR A 172 -24.38 33.62 29.69
C TYR A 172 -23.17 34.51 30.08
N GLY A 173 -22.60 35.25 29.13
CA GLY A 173 -21.45 36.13 29.35
C GLY A 173 -20.17 35.39 29.72
N VAL A 174 -19.99 34.17 29.22
CA VAL A 174 -18.83 33.32 29.50
C VAL A 174 -17.99 33.18 28.23
N GLU A 175 -16.68 33.43 28.35
CA GLU A 175 -15.74 33.20 27.25
C GLU A 175 -15.49 31.68 27.13
N LEU A 176 -15.60 31.18 25.90
CA LEU A 176 -15.26 29.80 25.56
C LEU A 176 -13.80 29.76 25.11
N GLU A 177 -13.04 28.86 25.71
CA GLU A 177 -11.72 28.48 25.22
C GLU A 177 -11.82 27.05 24.70
N GLU A 178 -11.43 26.83 23.45
CA GLU A 178 -11.33 25.48 22.91
C GLU A 178 -10.16 24.77 23.59
N GLU A 179 -10.46 23.70 24.33
CA GLU A 179 -9.46 22.79 24.85
C GLU A 179 -9.26 21.72 23.78
N VAL A 180 -8.31 22.00 22.89
CA VAL A 180 -7.79 21.01 21.95
C VAL A 180 -7.24 19.87 22.79
N ILE A 181 -7.94 18.73 22.83
CA ILE A 181 -7.36 17.50 23.38
C ILE A 181 -6.28 17.10 22.38
N ILE A 182 -5.05 17.53 22.65
CA ILE A 182 -3.86 17.07 21.96
C ILE A 182 -3.78 15.57 22.24
N ASP A 183 -4.02 14.75 21.22
CA ASP A 183 -3.67 13.34 21.31
C ASP A 183 -2.14 13.27 21.37
N ASP A 184 -1.60 13.04 22.57
CA ASP A 184 -0.16 12.85 22.80
C ASP A 184 0.44 11.78 21.87
N ASN A 185 -0.38 10.90 21.28
CA ASN A 185 0.08 9.88 20.35
C ASN A 185 0.30 10.42 18.94
N ASP A 186 -0.28 11.55 18.55
CA ASP A 186 -0.05 12.12 17.23
C ASP A 186 1.30 12.85 17.21
N LEU A 187 2.21 12.37 16.36
CA LEU A 187 3.55 12.94 16.24
C LEU A 187 3.52 14.21 15.39
N ASP A 188 2.49 14.40 14.56
CA ASP A 188 2.41 15.50 13.59
C ASP A 188 2.29 16.87 14.28
N ILE A 189 1.73 16.88 15.49
CA ILE A 189 1.63 18.07 16.34
C ILE A 189 3.00 18.69 16.63
N TYR A 190 4.06 17.87 16.72
CA TYR A 190 5.41 18.35 16.99
C TYR A 190 6.13 18.91 15.74
N PHE A 191 5.52 18.81 14.55
CA PHE A 191 6.05 19.35 13.30
C PHE A 191 5.43 20.71 12.92
N GLU A 192 4.27 21.07 13.48
CA GLU A 192 3.54 22.29 13.11
C GLU A 192 3.99 23.56 13.88
N ASP A 193 4.65 23.40 15.03
CA ASP A 193 5.09 24.50 15.95
C ASP A 193 6.36 25.27 15.51
N VAL A 194 6.73 25.28 14.21
CA VAL A 194 8.02 25.83 13.76
C VAL A 194 7.93 27.31 13.35
N GLU A 195 6.78 27.79 12.87
CA GLU A 195 6.68 29.09 12.20
C GLU A 195 6.67 30.31 13.16
N GLU A 196 6.30 30.14 14.43
CA GLU A 196 6.16 31.25 15.41
C GLU A 196 7.29 31.32 16.45
N ASP A 197 8.45 30.69 16.19
CA ASP A 197 9.53 30.62 17.17
C ASP A 197 10.55 31.76 17.02
N GLU A 198 10.53 32.73 17.94
CA GLU A 198 11.50 33.84 17.98
C GLU A 198 12.96 33.38 18.11
N ALA A 199 13.21 32.14 18.59
CA ALA A 199 14.54 31.58 18.73
C ALA A 199 15.00 30.77 17.50
N ALA A 200 14.24 30.77 16.39
CA ALA A 200 14.62 30.08 15.17
C ALA A 200 15.81 30.78 14.49
N VAL A 201 16.81 29.99 14.11
CA VAL A 201 18.04 30.44 13.45
C VAL A 201 18.07 29.86 12.04
N GLU A 202 18.77 30.54 11.13
CA GLU A 202 19.04 30.04 9.79
C GLU A 202 19.68 28.65 9.84
N ARG A 203 19.16 27.71 9.03
CA ARG A 203 19.63 26.34 8.97
C ARG A 203 20.14 25.97 7.57
N PRO A 204 21.03 24.96 7.47
CA PRO A 204 21.46 24.41 6.18
C PRO A 204 20.29 23.91 5.33
N ALA A 205 20.35 24.14 4.01
CA ALA A 205 19.39 23.57 3.08
C ALA A 205 19.61 22.06 2.91
N VAL A 206 18.51 21.32 2.84
CA VAL A 206 18.50 19.90 2.48
C VAL A 206 18.11 19.78 1.01
N VAL A 207 18.97 19.17 0.21
CA VAL A 207 18.89 19.17 -1.24
C VAL A 207 18.85 17.76 -1.78
N THR A 208 17.81 17.40 -2.54
CA THR A 208 17.75 16.09 -3.23
C THR A 208 18.23 16.23 -4.66
N ILE A 209 19.00 15.24 -5.15
CA ILE A 209 19.32 15.14 -6.59
C ILE A 209 18.43 14.10 -7.26
N MET A 210 17.71 14.50 -8.30
CA MET A 210 16.81 13.68 -9.10
C MET A 210 17.14 13.74 -10.59
N GLY A 211 16.59 12.81 -11.38
CA GLY A 211 16.79 12.72 -12.82
C GLY A 211 16.84 11.29 -13.34
N HIS A 212 17.00 11.13 -14.65
CA HIS A 212 17.07 9.82 -15.32
C HIS A 212 18.37 9.05 -15.00
N VAL A 213 18.36 7.73 -15.22
CA VAL A 213 19.57 6.91 -15.23
C VAL A 213 20.56 7.47 -16.27
N ASP A 214 21.87 7.36 -16.00
CA ASP A 214 22.95 7.84 -16.87
C ASP A 214 22.98 9.35 -17.21
N HIS A 215 22.14 10.17 -16.57
CA HIS A 215 22.27 11.63 -16.62
C HIS A 215 23.39 12.18 -15.73
N GLY A 216 24.11 11.32 -14.99
CA GLY A 216 25.29 11.70 -14.21
C GLY A 216 25.00 12.25 -12.82
N LYS A 217 23.89 11.87 -12.18
CA LYS A 217 23.57 12.24 -10.78
C LYS A 217 24.67 11.86 -9.79
N THR A 218 25.04 10.58 -9.77
CA THR A 218 26.10 10.06 -8.88
C THR A 218 27.46 10.66 -9.22
N THR A 219 27.74 10.91 -10.50
CA THR A 219 28.96 11.62 -10.93
C THR A 219 28.99 13.07 -10.42
N LEU A 220 27.87 13.79 -10.47
CA LEU A 220 27.76 15.15 -9.93
C LEU A 220 28.01 15.15 -8.42
N LEU A 221 27.40 14.22 -7.69
CA LEU A 221 27.63 14.05 -6.25
C LEU A 221 29.09 13.68 -5.93
N ASP A 222 29.71 12.79 -6.71
CA ASP A 222 31.11 12.41 -6.57
C ASP A 222 32.05 13.61 -6.74
N SER A 223 31.80 14.43 -7.77
CA SER A 223 32.57 15.65 -8.04
C SER A 223 32.38 16.70 -6.96
N ILE A 224 31.17 16.90 -6.45
CA ILE A 224 30.90 17.79 -5.31
C ILE A 224 31.65 17.30 -4.05
N ARG A 225 31.61 16.00 -3.79
CA ARG A 225 32.24 15.38 -2.61
C ARG A 225 33.76 15.26 -2.69
N HIS A 226 34.35 15.43 -3.88
CA HIS A 226 35.74 15.07 -4.14
C HIS A 226 36.04 13.58 -3.79
N THR A 227 35.04 12.70 -3.95
CA THR A 227 35.15 11.25 -3.71
C THR A 227 34.73 10.46 -4.94
N HIS A 228 35.10 9.17 -5.03
CA HIS A 228 34.71 8.30 -6.15
C HIS A 228 33.87 7.12 -5.61
N VAL A 229 32.57 7.33 -5.38
CA VAL A 229 31.63 6.31 -4.91
C VAL A 229 31.17 5.41 -6.05
N THR A 230 31.02 5.95 -7.26
CA THR A 230 30.62 5.21 -8.48
C THR A 230 31.47 3.97 -8.77
N ALA A 231 32.76 3.97 -8.39
CA ALA A 231 33.66 2.83 -8.58
C ALA A 231 33.45 1.69 -7.55
N GLY A 232 32.78 1.95 -6.43
CA GLY A 232 32.55 1.00 -5.34
C GLY A 232 31.17 0.34 -5.35
N GLU A 233 30.18 0.94 -6.01
CA GLU A 233 28.80 0.44 -6.03
C GLU A 233 28.59 -0.71 -7.03
N ALA A 234 27.87 -1.73 -6.61
CA ALA A 234 27.58 -2.88 -7.45
C ALA A 234 26.68 -2.47 -8.63
N GLY A 235 27.15 -2.72 -9.86
CA GLY A 235 26.42 -2.34 -11.07
C GLY A 235 26.58 -0.87 -11.49
N GLY A 236 27.40 -0.08 -10.78
CA GLY A 236 27.67 1.32 -11.13
C GLY A 236 26.47 2.27 -10.95
N ILE A 237 25.49 1.89 -10.11
CA ILE A 237 24.27 2.66 -9.86
C ILE A 237 24.05 2.86 -8.35
N THR A 238 23.51 4.03 -7.98
CA THR A 238 23.00 4.30 -6.62
C THR A 238 21.74 3.45 -6.38
N GLN A 239 21.74 2.64 -5.32
CA GLN A 239 20.60 1.76 -4.96
C GLN A 239 19.99 2.07 -3.59
N HIS A 240 20.63 2.89 -2.77
CA HIS A 240 20.16 3.31 -1.44
C HIS A 240 20.05 4.83 -1.38
N ILE A 241 19.17 5.34 -0.51
CA ILE A 241 19.17 6.78 -0.22
C ILE A 241 20.34 7.09 0.71
N GLY A 242 21.27 7.90 0.24
CA GLY A 242 22.42 8.36 1.01
C GLY A 242 22.25 9.81 1.42
N ALA A 243 22.62 10.17 2.65
CA ALA A 243 22.63 11.54 3.11
C ALA A 243 24.01 11.96 3.57
N TYR A 244 24.48 13.12 3.13
CA TYR A 244 25.79 13.64 3.49
C TYR A 244 25.80 15.16 3.54
N GLN A 245 26.78 15.74 4.24
CA GLN A 245 26.86 17.18 4.39
C GLN A 245 28.20 17.71 3.87
N ILE A 246 28.14 18.75 3.05
CA ILE A 246 29.33 19.48 2.58
C ILE A 246 29.36 20.88 3.18
N GLU A 247 30.55 21.47 3.21
CA GLU A 247 30.77 22.86 3.59
C GLU A 247 31.32 23.62 2.39
N ASN A 248 30.59 24.63 1.92
CA ASN A 248 30.99 25.51 0.83
C ASN A 248 31.05 26.96 1.32
N LYS A 249 32.24 27.57 1.26
CA LYS A 249 32.49 28.98 1.67
C LYS A 249 31.93 29.37 3.06
N GLY A 250 31.83 28.40 3.97
CA GLY A 250 31.31 28.59 5.34
C GLY A 250 29.83 28.25 5.51
N ASN A 251 29.09 28.00 4.42
CA ASN A 251 27.71 27.53 4.44
C ASN A 251 27.69 26.01 4.31
N LYS A 252 26.82 25.34 5.08
CA LYS A 252 26.64 23.90 5.01
C LYS A 252 25.46 23.58 4.10
N ILE A 253 25.59 22.50 3.33
CA ILE A 253 24.52 21.98 2.47
C ILE A 253 24.44 20.49 2.69
N THR A 254 23.24 19.98 2.95
CA THR A 254 22.99 18.56 3.13
C THR A 254 22.39 17.99 1.86
N PHE A 255 23.02 16.98 1.28
CA PHE A 255 22.56 16.33 0.06
C PHE A 255 21.91 14.99 0.38
N LEU A 256 20.78 14.72 -0.28
CA LEU A 256 20.16 13.40 -0.37
C LEU A 256 20.35 12.85 -1.79
N ASP A 257 21.08 11.73 -1.89
CA ASP A 257 21.22 10.98 -3.14
C ASP A 257 20.05 10.01 -3.28
N THR A 258 19.30 10.11 -4.37
CA THR A 258 18.16 9.21 -4.64
C THR A 258 18.42 8.35 -5.89
N PRO A 259 18.06 7.05 -5.86
CA PRO A 259 18.21 6.18 -7.02
C PRO A 259 17.40 6.65 -8.24
N GLY A 260 18.02 6.54 -9.42
CA GLY A 260 17.43 6.97 -10.70
C GLY A 260 16.45 5.99 -11.35
N HIS A 261 16.49 4.72 -10.99
CA HIS A 261 15.71 3.69 -11.68
C HIS A 261 14.22 3.75 -11.31
N ALA A 262 13.34 3.50 -12.29
CA ALA A 262 11.89 3.33 -12.13
C ALA A 262 11.43 2.40 -10.98
N ALA A 263 12.25 1.44 -10.53
CA ALA A 263 11.93 0.56 -9.40
C ALA A 263 11.88 1.32 -8.05
N PHE A 264 12.56 2.47 -7.97
CA PHE A 264 12.74 3.25 -6.74
C PHE A 264 11.86 4.52 -6.70
N THR A 265 10.68 4.49 -7.31
CA THR A 265 9.71 5.61 -7.28
C THR A 265 9.38 6.04 -5.85
N THR A 266 9.16 5.10 -4.93
CA THR A 266 8.85 5.39 -3.53
C THR A 266 9.99 6.11 -2.82
N MET A 267 11.24 5.73 -3.12
CA MET A 267 12.43 6.41 -2.59
C MET A 267 12.55 7.85 -3.10
N ARG A 268 12.20 8.11 -4.37
CA ARG A 268 12.18 9.47 -4.92
C ARG A 268 11.11 10.34 -4.27
N ALA A 269 9.88 9.81 -4.13
CA ALA A 269 8.79 10.53 -3.46
C ALA A 269 9.18 10.90 -2.01
N ARG A 270 9.79 9.95 -1.29
CA ARG A 270 10.33 10.18 0.07
C ARG A 270 11.42 11.25 0.08
N GLY A 271 12.36 11.20 -0.87
CA GLY A 271 13.41 12.21 -1.02
C GLY A 271 12.83 13.61 -1.23
N ALA A 272 11.85 13.77 -2.13
CA ALA A 272 11.20 15.05 -2.38
C ALA A 272 10.54 15.63 -1.11
N GLN A 273 9.77 14.82 -0.37
CA GLN A 273 9.04 15.28 0.82
C GLN A 273 9.92 15.78 1.97
N VAL A 274 11.16 15.32 2.03
CA VAL A 274 12.08 15.64 3.14
C VAL A 274 12.97 16.85 2.83
N THR A 275 13.02 17.28 1.57
CA THR A 275 13.97 18.31 1.12
C THR A 275 13.38 19.67 0.88
N ASP A 276 14.22 20.68 1.07
CA ASP A 276 13.89 22.08 0.89
C ASP A 276 14.07 22.52 -0.58
N ILE A 277 14.99 21.88 -1.31
CA ILE A 277 15.31 22.19 -2.72
C ILE A 277 15.58 20.88 -3.49
N THR A 278 15.11 20.79 -4.74
CA THR A 278 15.41 19.65 -5.61
C THR A 278 16.29 20.08 -6.79
N ILE A 279 17.38 19.36 -7.04
CA ILE A 279 18.20 19.48 -8.25
C ILE A 279 17.73 18.44 -9.26
N LEU A 280 17.24 18.90 -10.41
CA LEU A 280 16.89 18.05 -11.55
C LEU A 280 18.06 17.97 -12.53
N VAL A 281 18.73 16.83 -12.58
CA VAL A 281 19.85 16.59 -13.50
C VAL A 281 19.33 16.07 -14.84
N VAL A 282 19.57 16.85 -15.89
CA VAL A 282 19.19 16.52 -17.27
C VAL A 282 20.42 16.55 -18.16
N ALA A 283 20.65 15.49 -18.91
CA ALA A 283 21.79 15.43 -19.81
C ALA A 283 21.51 16.23 -21.09
N ALA A 284 22.46 17.08 -21.49
CA ALA A 284 22.33 17.96 -22.65
C ALA A 284 22.31 17.23 -24.01
N ASP A 285 22.78 15.98 -24.06
CA ASP A 285 22.76 15.12 -25.23
C ASP A 285 21.44 14.30 -25.34
N ASP A 286 20.90 13.84 -24.22
CA ASP A 286 19.71 12.98 -24.18
C ASP A 286 18.39 13.78 -24.14
N GLY A 287 18.32 14.84 -23.33
CA GLY A 287 17.10 15.63 -23.11
C GLY A 287 16.19 15.09 -22.01
N VAL A 288 14.91 15.44 -22.07
CA VAL A 288 13.89 15.04 -21.09
C VAL A 288 13.42 13.61 -21.37
N MET A 289 13.57 12.74 -20.36
CA MET A 289 13.21 11.32 -20.41
C MET A 289 12.02 11.03 -19.46
N PRO A 290 11.33 9.87 -19.58
CA PRO A 290 10.18 9.54 -18.74
C PRO A 290 10.45 9.62 -17.22
N GLN A 291 11.64 9.22 -16.76
CA GLN A 291 12.02 9.32 -15.34
C GLN A 291 12.31 10.77 -14.91
N THR A 292 12.72 11.64 -15.84
CA THR A 292 12.83 13.08 -15.60
C THR A 292 11.44 13.67 -15.34
N ILE A 293 10.45 13.30 -16.16
CA ILE A 293 9.05 13.73 -15.97
C ILE A 293 8.51 13.25 -14.62
N GLU A 294 8.81 12.00 -14.25
CA GLU A 294 8.42 11.45 -12.95
C GLU A 294 9.05 12.25 -11.80
N ALA A 295 10.35 12.57 -11.88
CA ALA A 295 11.03 13.40 -10.89
C ALA A 295 10.42 14.81 -10.77
N ILE A 296 10.08 15.44 -11.89
CA ILE A 296 9.38 16.75 -11.90
C ILE A 296 8.05 16.65 -11.17
N ASN A 297 7.28 15.58 -11.40
CA ASN A 297 5.99 15.40 -10.74
C ASN A 297 6.14 15.23 -9.23
N HIS A 298 7.10 14.43 -8.75
CA HIS A 298 7.36 14.25 -7.31
C HIS A 298 7.76 15.56 -6.63
N ALA A 299 8.64 16.34 -7.26
CA ALA A 299 9.07 17.62 -6.71
C ALA A 299 7.93 18.66 -6.68
N LYS A 300 7.07 18.68 -7.71
CA LYS A 300 5.89 19.55 -7.74
C LYS A 300 4.81 19.15 -6.74
N GLU A 301 4.57 17.84 -6.56
CA GLU A 301 3.61 17.33 -5.58
C GLU A 301 4.06 17.62 -4.15
N ALA A 302 5.37 17.65 -3.91
CA ALA A 302 5.96 18.06 -2.65
C ALA A 302 6.11 19.59 -2.48
N GLU A 303 5.70 20.38 -3.48
CA GLU A 303 5.82 21.86 -3.50
C GLU A 303 7.26 22.38 -3.27
N VAL A 304 8.25 21.60 -3.71
CA VAL A 304 9.67 21.93 -3.52
C VAL A 304 10.21 22.69 -4.73
N PRO A 305 10.96 23.81 -4.54
CA PRO A 305 11.60 24.53 -5.65
C PRO A 305 12.61 23.65 -6.40
N ILE A 306 12.62 23.77 -7.72
CA ILE A 306 13.44 22.95 -8.63
C ILE A 306 14.54 23.81 -9.26
N ILE A 307 15.79 23.36 -9.14
CA ILE A 307 16.94 23.88 -9.90
C ILE A 307 17.33 22.86 -10.96
N VAL A 308 17.46 23.28 -12.21
CA VAL A 308 17.81 22.38 -13.32
C VAL A 308 19.31 22.42 -13.56
N ALA A 309 19.98 21.28 -13.36
CA ALA A 309 21.37 21.07 -13.71
C ALA A 309 21.47 20.43 -15.10
N VAL A 310 21.85 21.21 -16.11
CA VAL A 310 22.04 20.72 -17.49
C VAL A 310 23.45 20.16 -17.61
N ASN A 311 23.56 18.83 -17.49
CA ASN A 311 24.83 18.11 -17.41
C ASN A 311 25.38 17.69 -18.80
N LYS A 312 26.64 17.26 -18.85
CA LYS A 312 27.36 16.77 -20.04
C LYS A 312 27.61 17.83 -21.12
N ILE A 313 27.79 19.10 -20.74
CA ILE A 313 28.13 20.18 -21.69
C ILE A 313 29.51 19.99 -22.37
N ASP A 314 30.35 19.10 -21.83
CA ASP A 314 31.64 18.73 -22.41
C ASP A 314 31.50 17.92 -23.70
N LYS A 315 30.33 17.34 -23.98
CA LYS A 315 30.11 16.56 -25.20
C LYS A 315 29.85 17.47 -26.40
N PRO A 316 30.40 17.15 -27.58
CA PRO A 316 30.16 17.92 -28.80
C PRO A 316 28.69 17.85 -29.29
N THR A 317 27.92 16.87 -28.80
CA THR A 317 26.49 16.70 -29.09
C THR A 317 25.58 17.42 -28.09
N ALA A 318 26.15 18.13 -27.10
CA ALA A 318 25.38 18.82 -26.08
C ALA A 318 24.56 19.96 -26.68
N ASN A 319 23.28 20.03 -26.32
CA ASN A 319 22.39 21.11 -26.71
C ASN A 319 21.54 21.57 -25.52
N PRO A 320 22.04 22.53 -24.72
CA PRO A 320 21.31 23.08 -23.57
C PRO A 320 20.00 23.77 -23.95
N ASP A 321 19.96 24.46 -25.09
CA ASP A 321 18.75 25.18 -25.56
C ASP A 321 17.58 24.22 -25.81
N ARG A 322 17.88 23.02 -26.32
CA ARG A 322 16.87 21.97 -26.51
C ARG A 322 16.29 21.52 -25.17
N VAL A 323 17.12 21.33 -24.13
CA VAL A 323 16.67 20.93 -22.79
C VAL A 323 15.75 22.00 -22.19
N MET A 324 16.11 23.28 -22.35
CA MET A 324 15.27 24.40 -21.89
C MET A 324 13.90 24.41 -22.58
N GLN A 325 13.85 24.17 -23.90
CA GLN A 325 12.58 24.06 -24.65
C GLN A 325 11.72 22.90 -24.16
N GLU A 326 12.30 21.72 -23.99
CA GLU A 326 11.58 20.52 -23.53
C GLU A 326 11.05 20.69 -22.09
N LEU A 327 11.82 21.30 -21.19
CA LEU A 327 11.39 21.53 -19.80
C LEU A 327 10.34 22.63 -19.64
N ALA A 328 10.32 23.62 -20.55
CA ALA A 328 9.28 24.65 -20.57
C ALA A 328 7.88 24.05 -20.80
N GLU A 329 7.75 22.95 -21.55
CA GLU A 329 6.48 22.22 -21.72
C GLU A 329 5.95 21.65 -20.40
N TYR A 330 6.84 21.42 -19.43
CA TYR A 330 6.52 20.98 -18.07
C TYR A 330 6.46 22.13 -17.08
N ASN A 331 6.19 23.37 -17.52
CA ASN A 331 6.14 24.57 -16.68
C ASN A 331 7.42 24.85 -15.87
N LEU A 332 8.57 24.41 -16.35
CA LEU A 332 9.88 24.80 -15.81
C LEU A 332 10.48 25.83 -16.77
N ILE A 333 10.15 27.10 -16.54
CA ILE A 333 10.52 28.19 -17.45
C ILE A 333 11.84 28.82 -16.95
N PRO A 334 12.87 28.92 -17.81
CA PRO A 334 14.14 29.56 -17.44
C PRO A 334 13.99 31.03 -17.06
N GLU A 335 14.83 31.51 -16.13
CA GLU A 335 14.91 32.94 -15.74
C GLU A 335 15.18 33.86 -16.95
N ASP A 336 16.00 33.41 -17.92
CA ASP A 336 16.30 34.16 -19.15
C ASP A 336 15.05 34.45 -19.99
N TRP A 337 13.99 33.65 -19.84
CA TRP A 337 12.71 33.79 -20.54
C TRP A 337 11.64 34.44 -19.66
N GLY A 338 12.02 34.94 -18.47
CA GLY A 338 11.12 35.54 -17.49
C GLY A 338 10.40 34.53 -16.60
N GLY A 339 10.93 33.31 -16.48
CA GLY A 339 10.46 32.30 -15.53
C GLY A 339 11.11 32.40 -14.16
N ASP A 340 10.85 31.40 -13.32
CA ASP A 340 11.31 31.26 -11.94
C ASP A 340 12.30 30.09 -11.73
N THR A 341 12.49 29.26 -12.76
CA THR A 341 13.35 28.08 -12.66
C THR A 341 14.78 28.43 -13.05
N ILE A 342 15.73 28.14 -12.15
CA ILE A 342 17.16 28.38 -12.39
C ILE A 342 17.72 27.22 -13.23
N PHE A 343 18.41 27.55 -14.32
CA PHE A 343 19.11 26.60 -15.18
C PHE A 343 20.62 26.81 -15.07
N VAL A 344 21.34 25.77 -14.65
CA VAL A 344 22.81 25.81 -14.53
C VAL A 344 23.42 24.81 -15.50
N PRO A 345 24.07 25.26 -16.60
CA PRO A 345 24.84 24.38 -17.46
C PRO A 345 26.13 23.96 -16.77
N LEU A 346 26.38 22.65 -16.71
CA LEU A 346 27.57 22.10 -16.04
C LEU A 346 28.09 20.82 -16.69
N SER A 347 29.33 20.47 -16.36
CA SER A 347 29.90 19.15 -16.64
C SER A 347 30.34 18.51 -15.33
N ALA A 348 29.61 17.49 -14.91
CA ALA A 348 29.96 16.71 -13.73
C ALA A 348 31.34 16.02 -13.86
N LEU A 349 31.83 15.77 -15.08
CA LEU A 349 33.12 15.11 -15.31
C LEU A 349 34.31 16.08 -15.25
N SER A 350 34.18 17.25 -15.88
CA SER A 350 35.26 18.26 -15.86
C SER A 350 35.25 19.12 -14.59
N GLY A 351 34.12 19.17 -13.88
CA GLY A 351 33.87 20.04 -12.74
C GLY A 351 33.41 21.45 -13.11
N GLU A 352 33.28 21.76 -14.40
CA GLU A 352 32.81 23.07 -14.88
C GLU A 352 31.35 23.32 -14.47
N GLY A 353 31.05 24.51 -13.92
CA GLY A 353 29.70 24.92 -13.51
C GLY A 353 29.21 24.38 -12.16
N ILE A 354 29.98 23.54 -11.47
CA ILE A 354 29.60 23.02 -10.14
C ILE A 354 29.62 24.14 -9.08
N ASP A 355 30.62 25.03 -9.10
CA ASP A 355 30.69 26.15 -8.17
C ASP A 355 29.48 27.08 -8.34
N ASP A 356 29.09 27.36 -9.60
CA ASP A 356 27.90 28.16 -9.92
C ASP A 356 26.62 27.51 -9.39
N LEU A 357 26.47 26.18 -9.54
CA LEU A 357 25.34 25.43 -8.99
C LEU A 357 25.27 25.57 -7.46
N LEU A 358 26.40 25.47 -6.76
CA LEU A 358 26.44 25.59 -5.30
C LEU A 358 26.13 27.03 -4.84
N GLU A 359 26.55 28.05 -5.59
CA GLU A 359 26.20 29.44 -5.31
C GLU A 359 24.70 29.70 -5.49
N MET A 360 24.10 29.17 -6.55
CA MET A 360 22.65 29.27 -6.78
C MET A 360 21.83 28.53 -5.71
N LEU A 361 22.31 27.38 -5.22
CA LEU A 361 21.66 26.68 -4.10
C LEU A 361 21.63 27.52 -2.82
N VAL A 362 22.74 28.18 -2.50
CA VAL A 362 22.81 29.08 -1.35
C VAL A 362 21.84 30.25 -1.54
N LEU A 363 21.81 30.86 -2.72
CA LEU A 363 20.90 31.95 -3.02
C LEU A 363 19.43 31.55 -2.84
N VAL A 364 19.01 30.39 -3.38
CA VAL A 364 17.64 29.89 -3.21
C VAL A 364 17.33 29.60 -1.75
N SER A 365 18.30 29.06 -0.99
CA SER A 365 18.10 28.80 0.44
C SER A 365 17.91 30.06 1.27
N GLU A 366 18.61 31.16 0.93
CA GLU A 366 18.45 32.46 1.57
C GLU A 366 17.07 33.07 1.26
N VAL A 367 16.60 32.94 0.01
CA VAL A 367 15.26 33.41 -0.41
C VAL A 367 14.13 32.63 0.27
N GLN A 368 14.32 31.33 0.53
CA GLN A 368 13.36 30.49 1.24
C GLN A 368 13.33 30.75 2.77
N GLU A 369 14.26 31.55 3.30
CA GLU A 369 14.38 31.87 4.74
C GLU A 369 14.32 30.61 5.64
N LEU A 370 15.05 29.56 5.28
CA LEU A 370 15.03 28.28 6.00
C LEU A 370 15.48 28.46 7.46
N LYS A 371 14.55 28.25 8.40
CA LYS A 371 14.78 28.42 9.85
C LYS A 371 14.56 27.12 10.62
N ALA A 372 15.28 26.95 11.73
CA ALA A 372 15.01 25.95 12.75
C ALA A 372 15.49 26.39 14.13
N ASN A 373 14.87 25.85 15.17
CA ASN A 373 15.25 26.08 16.56
C ASN A 373 16.05 24.89 17.11
N ALA A 374 17.36 25.09 17.32
CA ALA A 374 18.23 24.07 17.88
C ALA A 374 17.95 23.75 19.37
N ASN A 375 17.21 24.59 20.10
CA ASN A 375 16.96 24.42 21.53
C ASN A 375 15.76 23.52 21.87
N LYS A 376 14.93 23.18 20.87
CA LYS A 376 13.79 22.27 21.04
C LYS A 376 14.23 20.79 20.98
N PRO A 377 13.40 19.85 21.50
CA PRO A 377 13.60 18.43 21.27
C PRO A 377 13.67 18.13 19.76
N ALA A 378 14.52 17.17 19.38
CA ALA A 378 14.70 16.86 17.97
C ALA A 378 13.47 16.23 17.34
N VAL A 379 13.11 16.72 16.16
CA VAL A 379 12.11 16.14 15.26
C VAL A 379 12.71 15.98 13.87
N GLY A 380 12.22 14.99 13.13
CA GLY A 380 12.67 14.77 11.77
C GLY A 380 12.14 13.47 11.17
N THR A 381 12.84 12.98 10.15
CA THR A 381 12.37 11.86 9.33
C THR A 381 13.43 10.78 9.19
N VAL A 382 13.01 9.52 9.13
CA VAL A 382 13.85 8.37 8.79
C VAL A 382 14.11 8.38 7.29
N ILE A 383 15.38 8.44 6.91
CA ILE A 383 15.80 8.34 5.51
C ILE A 383 15.80 6.86 5.09
N GLU A 384 16.46 6.03 5.89
CA GLU A 384 16.68 4.61 5.63
C GLU A 384 16.85 3.85 6.93
N ALA A 385 16.53 2.56 6.95
CA ALA A 385 16.66 1.70 8.13
C ALA A 385 17.16 0.30 7.77
N GLU A 386 17.97 -0.28 8.66
CA GLU A 386 18.57 -1.60 8.48
C GLU A 386 18.74 -2.36 9.79
N LEU A 387 18.99 -3.67 9.66
CA LEU A 387 19.29 -4.56 10.79
C LEU A 387 20.76 -4.99 10.76
N ASP A 388 21.60 -4.34 11.56
CA ASP A 388 23.01 -4.69 11.71
C ASP A 388 23.16 -5.85 12.72
N LYS A 389 23.93 -6.88 12.36
CA LYS A 389 24.16 -8.07 13.20
C LYS A 389 24.84 -7.76 14.54
N SER A 390 25.71 -6.76 14.56
CA SER A 390 26.55 -6.39 15.70
C SER A 390 25.97 -5.25 16.53
N ARG A 391 25.25 -4.33 15.89
CA ARG A 391 24.72 -3.10 16.50
C ARG A 391 23.21 -3.16 16.78
N GLY A 392 22.50 -4.13 16.21
CA GLY A 392 21.05 -4.23 16.25
C GLY A 392 20.37 -3.32 15.23
N PRO A 393 19.09 -2.96 15.43
CA PRO A 393 18.38 -2.04 14.56
C PRO A 393 19.10 -0.68 14.49
N ALA A 394 19.40 -0.27 13.26
CA ALA A 394 20.01 0.99 12.92
C ALA A 394 19.10 1.78 11.98
N ALA A 395 19.08 3.10 12.15
CA ALA A 395 18.28 3.98 11.29
C ALA A 395 19.10 5.23 10.96
N SER A 396 19.11 5.60 9.69
CA SER A 396 19.61 6.87 9.19
C SER A 396 18.49 7.91 9.28
N LEU A 397 18.72 8.95 10.06
CA LEU A 397 17.75 10.01 10.35
C LEU A 397 18.23 11.34 9.77
N LEU A 398 17.29 12.16 9.31
CA LEU A 398 17.52 13.57 9.08
C LEU A 398 16.85 14.38 10.19
N VAL A 399 17.65 15.09 10.99
CA VAL A 399 17.12 16.04 11.98
C VAL A 399 16.62 17.27 11.23
N GLN A 400 15.33 17.60 11.34
CA GLN A 400 14.76 18.79 10.68
C GLN A 400 14.73 19.99 11.63
N ASN A 401 14.38 19.76 12.89
CA ASN A 401 14.35 20.79 13.92
C ASN A 401 14.82 20.22 15.28
N GLY A 402 15.27 21.07 16.19
CA GLY A 402 15.83 20.66 17.47
C GLY A 402 17.24 20.06 17.40
N THR A 403 17.73 19.59 18.54
CA THR A 403 19.05 18.93 18.66
C THR A 403 18.90 17.52 19.23
N LEU A 404 19.44 16.53 18.52
CA LEU A 404 19.44 15.13 18.93
C LEU A 404 20.72 14.81 19.69
N ASN A 405 20.61 14.17 20.86
CA ASN A 405 21.74 13.80 21.70
C ASN A 405 21.80 12.29 21.98
N VAL A 406 23.01 11.80 22.29
CA VAL A 406 23.18 10.42 22.74
C VAL A 406 22.56 10.27 24.13
N GLY A 407 21.65 9.31 24.26
CA GLY A 407 20.91 9.03 25.50
C GLY A 407 19.46 9.51 25.45
N ASP A 408 19.05 10.23 24.41
CA ASP A 408 17.68 10.70 24.26
C ASP A 408 16.69 9.55 24.03
N ALA A 409 15.48 9.70 24.55
CA ALA A 409 14.38 8.80 24.30
C ALA A 409 13.66 9.22 23.02
N ILE A 410 13.52 8.30 22.07
CA ILE A 410 13.02 8.59 20.74
C ILE A 410 11.85 7.66 20.40
N VAL A 411 10.82 8.24 19.80
CA VAL A 411 9.72 7.51 19.14
C VAL A 411 9.87 7.72 17.65
N VAL A 412 9.84 6.64 16.88
CA VAL A 412 9.99 6.65 15.42
C VAL A 412 8.84 5.85 14.84
N GLY A 413 7.88 6.50 14.17
CA GLY A 413 6.70 5.84 13.62
C GLY A 413 5.98 4.95 14.65
N ASN A 414 6.08 3.63 14.48
CA ASN A 414 5.47 2.62 15.36
C ASN A 414 6.46 1.96 16.32
N THR A 415 7.72 2.42 16.38
CA THR A 415 8.75 1.91 17.27
C THR A 415 9.24 2.98 18.24
N HIS A 416 9.95 2.53 19.28
CA HIS A 416 10.55 3.40 20.27
C HIS A 416 11.91 2.84 20.70
N GLY A 417 12.72 3.70 21.30
CA GLY A 417 14.00 3.28 21.85
C GLY A 417 14.75 4.41 22.51
N LYS A 418 16.02 4.13 22.77
CA LYS A 418 16.95 5.09 23.36
C LYS A 418 18.20 5.15 22.50
N VAL A 419 18.63 6.36 22.15
CA VAL A 419 19.81 6.57 21.29
C VAL A 419 21.06 6.11 22.04
N ARG A 420 21.64 4.97 21.63
CA ARG A 420 22.84 4.39 22.26
C ARG A 420 24.13 4.95 21.67
N ALA A 421 24.15 5.12 20.36
CA ALA A 421 25.27 5.68 19.63
C ALA A 421 24.75 6.45 18.42
N MET A 422 25.49 7.49 18.04
CA MET A 422 25.27 8.27 16.83
C MET A 422 26.55 8.32 16.01
N VAL A 423 26.41 8.17 14.70
CA VAL A 423 27.49 8.22 13.73
C VAL A 423 27.07 9.18 12.62
N ASN A 424 27.98 10.06 12.19
CA ASN A 424 27.71 10.94 11.06
C ASN A 424 27.94 10.23 9.72
N ASP A 425 27.63 10.93 8.62
CA ASP A 425 27.87 10.53 7.24
C ASP A 425 29.31 10.09 6.93
N LEU A 426 30.31 10.63 7.64
CA LEU A 426 31.72 10.25 7.52
C LEU A 426 32.13 9.02 8.35
N GLY A 427 31.20 8.35 9.02
CA GLY A 427 31.47 7.19 9.87
C GLY A 427 32.11 7.55 11.23
N LYS A 428 32.14 8.83 11.61
CA LYS A 428 32.68 9.29 12.89
C LYS A 428 31.58 9.35 13.94
N ARG A 429 31.90 8.91 15.16
CA ARG A 429 30.96 9.00 16.28
C ARG A 429 30.78 10.46 16.71
N ILE A 430 29.52 10.89 16.81
CA ILE A 430 29.13 12.21 17.28
C ILE A 430 28.26 12.09 18.54
N LYS A 431 28.20 13.17 19.34
CA LYS A 431 27.38 13.22 20.56
C LYS A 431 26.10 14.01 20.42
N THR A 432 26.11 14.98 19.51
CA THR A 432 25.06 15.97 19.27
C THR A 432 24.89 16.13 17.77
N ALA A 433 23.66 16.09 17.27
CA ALA A 433 23.32 16.37 15.88
C ALA A 433 22.28 17.50 15.85
N GLY A 434 22.61 18.60 15.20
CA GLY A 434 21.71 19.76 15.07
C GLY A 434 20.79 19.66 13.84
N PRO A 435 19.99 20.69 13.58
CA PRO A 435 19.11 20.76 12.42
C PRO A 435 19.86 20.54 11.10
N SER A 436 19.17 19.89 10.16
CA SER A 436 19.64 19.50 8.82
C SER A 436 20.87 18.60 8.79
N THR A 437 21.23 17.98 9.91
CA THR A 437 22.36 17.06 9.98
C THR A 437 21.88 15.62 9.81
N PRO A 438 22.40 14.86 8.83
CA PRO A 438 22.12 13.43 8.72
C PRO A 438 22.90 12.65 9.77
N VAL A 439 22.25 11.72 10.45
CA VAL A 439 22.84 10.93 11.53
C VAL A 439 22.30 9.51 11.55
N GLU A 440 23.21 8.55 11.67
CA GLU A 440 22.87 7.15 11.87
C GLU A 440 22.81 6.84 13.37
N ILE A 441 21.67 6.34 13.83
CA ILE A 441 21.42 6.01 15.23
C ILE A 441 21.28 4.51 15.44
N THR A 442 21.57 4.06 16.67
CA THR A 442 21.26 2.70 17.12
C THR A 442 20.59 2.71 18.48
N GLY A 443 19.88 1.61 18.81
CA GLY A 443 19.20 1.43 20.09
C GLY A 443 17.68 1.50 20.03
N LEU A 444 17.11 1.41 18.83
CA LEU A 444 15.68 1.19 18.61
C LEU A 444 15.31 -0.26 18.96
N SER A 445 14.05 -0.47 19.35
CA SER A 445 13.53 -1.80 19.70
C SER A 445 13.29 -2.66 18.46
N ALA A 446 12.87 -2.05 17.36
CA ALA A 446 12.67 -2.67 16.06
C ALA A 446 13.21 -1.77 14.95
N VAL A 447 13.31 -2.31 13.74
CA VAL A 447 13.66 -1.52 12.54
C VAL A 447 12.43 -0.68 12.15
N PRO A 448 12.52 0.66 12.14
CA PRO A 448 11.42 1.53 11.74
C PRO A 448 11.16 1.44 10.23
N GLN A 449 10.04 1.99 9.76
CA GLN A 449 9.82 2.14 8.32
C GLN A 449 10.56 3.38 7.82
N ALA A 450 11.06 3.29 6.59
CA ALA A 450 11.73 4.42 5.98
C ALA A 450 10.67 5.46 5.55
N GLY A 451 10.91 6.73 5.87
CA GLY A 451 9.91 7.81 5.79
C GLY A 451 9.13 8.05 7.08
N ASP A 452 9.27 7.20 8.11
CA ASP A 452 8.65 7.44 9.41
C ASP A 452 9.16 8.76 10.02
N ARG A 453 8.25 9.51 10.64
CA ARG A 453 8.59 10.67 11.46
C ARG A 453 9.10 10.23 12.82
N PHE A 454 10.05 10.97 13.38
CA PHE A 454 10.53 10.77 14.73
C PHE A 454 10.42 12.02 15.58
N VAL A 455 10.21 11.81 16.88
CA VAL A 455 10.18 12.85 17.90
C VAL A 455 10.97 12.37 19.13
N VAL A 456 11.79 13.26 19.66
CA VAL A 456 12.52 13.07 20.91
C VAL A 456 11.68 13.56 22.09
N PHE A 457 11.69 12.78 23.16
CA PHE A 457 11.06 13.13 24.42
C PHE A 457 12.10 13.17 25.54
N GLU A 458 11.89 14.06 26.51
CA GLU A 458 12.74 14.12 27.71
C GLU A 458 12.51 12.92 28.64
N ASP A 459 11.27 12.43 28.75
CA ASP A 459 10.92 11.29 29.60
C ASP A 459 10.81 9.98 28.79
N GLU A 460 11.72 9.05 29.10
CA GLU A 460 11.75 7.69 28.55
C GLU A 460 10.43 6.93 28.75
N LYS A 461 9.71 7.18 29.86
CA LYS A 461 8.41 6.55 30.10
C LYS A 461 7.32 7.07 29.16
N LYS A 462 7.34 8.37 28.84
CA LYS A 462 6.37 8.97 27.90
C LYS A 462 6.60 8.40 26.50
N ALA A 463 7.86 8.43 26.02
CA ALA A 463 8.23 7.86 24.73
C ALA A 463 7.81 6.39 24.59
N ARG A 464 8.10 5.57 25.62
CA ARG A 464 7.72 4.16 25.62
C ARG A 464 6.22 3.94 25.56
N ARG A 465 5.44 4.69 26.35
CA ARG A 465 3.97 4.57 26.37
C ARG A 465 3.37 4.91 25.00
N ILE A 466 3.84 5.98 24.37
CA ILE A 466 3.39 6.40 23.04
C ILE A 466 3.76 5.35 21.99
N GLY A 467 5.02 4.89 22.00
CA GLY A 467 5.47 3.85 21.06
C GLY A 467 4.70 2.53 21.18
N GLU A 468 4.47 2.04 22.41
CA GLU A 468 3.70 0.82 22.65
C GLU A 468 2.22 0.98 22.24
N ALA A 469 1.63 2.18 22.40
CA ALA A 469 0.26 2.45 21.96
C ALA A 469 0.14 2.43 20.43
N ARG A 470 1.03 3.14 19.72
CA ARG A 470 1.07 3.20 18.25
C ARG A 470 1.34 1.82 17.62
N GLU A 471 2.22 1.03 18.21
CA GLU A 471 2.48 -0.34 17.77
C GLU A 471 1.21 -1.21 17.85
N GLN A 472 0.46 -1.11 18.95
CA GLN A 472 -0.79 -1.87 19.13
C GLN A 472 -1.86 -1.45 18.12
N GLU A 473 -2.01 -0.15 17.87
CA GLU A 473 -2.95 0.38 16.88
C GLU A 473 -2.62 -0.08 15.47
N SER A 474 -1.35 -0.04 15.08
CA SER A 474 -0.86 -0.54 13.78
C SER A 474 -1.17 -2.03 13.59
N ILE A 475 -0.92 -2.86 14.61
CA ILE A 475 -1.25 -4.30 14.57
C ILE A 475 -2.77 -4.52 14.44
N LEU A 476 -3.58 -3.70 15.10
CA LEU A 476 -5.04 -3.79 14.99
C LEU A 476 -5.53 -3.40 13.60
N GLN A 477 -4.94 -2.37 12.98
CA GLN A 477 -5.26 -1.93 11.62
C GLN A 477 -4.91 -3.01 10.59
N GLN A 478 -3.69 -3.58 10.62
CA GLN A 478 -3.28 -4.66 9.71
C GLN A 478 -4.20 -5.90 9.84
N ARG A 479 -4.68 -6.21 11.04
CA ARG A 479 -5.65 -7.29 11.28
C ARG A 479 -7.07 -6.99 10.78
N GLN A 480 -7.42 -5.71 10.60
CA GLN A 480 -8.70 -5.30 10.05
C GLN A 480 -8.66 -5.31 8.52
N GLU A 481 -7.58 -4.84 7.91
CA GLU A 481 -7.38 -4.89 6.45
C GLU A 481 -7.43 -6.33 5.93
N SER A 482 -6.77 -7.26 6.61
CA SER A 482 -6.80 -8.70 6.26
C SER A 482 -8.17 -9.37 6.40
N LYS A 483 -9.14 -8.76 7.09
CA LYS A 483 -10.51 -9.31 7.23
C LYS A 483 -11.46 -8.91 6.10
N ASN A 484 -11.09 -7.96 5.25
CA ASN A 484 -11.93 -7.48 4.16
C ASN A 484 -11.84 -8.34 2.88
N VAL A 485 -11.19 -9.52 2.94
CA VAL A 485 -11.27 -10.51 1.86
C VAL A 485 -12.70 -11.06 1.80
N SER A 486 -13.48 -10.53 0.85
CA SER A 486 -14.86 -10.94 0.63
C SER A 486 -14.91 -12.37 0.06
N LEU A 487 -16.01 -13.07 0.30
CA LEU A 487 -16.27 -14.38 -0.34
C LEU A 487 -16.28 -14.27 -1.87
N ASP A 488 -16.61 -13.10 -2.42
CA ASP A 488 -16.61 -12.83 -3.85
C ASP A 488 -15.19 -12.86 -4.43
N ASN A 489 -14.18 -12.33 -3.73
CA ASN A 489 -12.77 -12.42 -4.12
C ASN A 489 -12.26 -13.87 -4.11
N LEU A 490 -12.72 -14.70 -3.16
CA LEU A 490 -12.40 -16.12 -3.13
C LEU A 490 -13.03 -16.87 -4.32
N PHE A 491 -14.25 -16.49 -4.72
CA PHE A 491 -14.91 -17.05 -5.91
C PHE A 491 -14.27 -16.58 -7.22
N GLU A 492 -13.76 -15.35 -7.29
CA GLU A 492 -12.98 -14.85 -8.43
C GLU A 492 -11.62 -15.57 -8.54
N GLN A 493 -10.90 -15.75 -7.44
CA GLN A 493 -9.68 -16.56 -7.39
C GLN A 493 -9.94 -18.02 -7.83
N MET A 494 -11.07 -18.60 -7.43
CA MET A 494 -11.46 -19.95 -7.89
C MET A 494 -11.90 -20.00 -9.36
N LYS A 495 -12.37 -18.88 -9.94
CA LYS A 495 -12.80 -18.78 -11.34
C LYS A 495 -11.67 -18.52 -12.32
N GLN A 496 -10.55 -17.95 -11.87
CA GLN A 496 -9.41 -17.58 -12.71
C GLN A 496 -8.60 -18.75 -13.28
N GLY A 497 -9.08 -19.99 -13.16
CA GLY A 497 -8.31 -21.17 -13.59
C GLY A 497 -7.13 -21.43 -12.65
N GLU A 498 -6.39 -22.51 -12.88
CA GLU A 498 -5.19 -22.85 -12.12
C GLU A 498 -4.04 -21.87 -12.46
N MET A 499 -4.17 -20.60 -12.10
CA MET A 499 -3.00 -19.71 -12.08
C MET A 499 -2.00 -20.27 -11.08
N LYS A 500 -0.78 -20.51 -11.53
CA LYS A 500 0.29 -21.00 -10.66
C LYS A 500 0.84 -19.82 -9.87
N ASP A 501 0.91 -19.96 -8.55
CA ASP A 501 1.53 -18.94 -7.70
C ASP A 501 3.02 -19.26 -7.51
N LEU A 502 3.89 -18.32 -7.87
CA LEU A 502 5.29 -18.33 -7.48
C LEU A 502 5.44 -17.60 -6.14
N ASN A 503 5.66 -18.38 -5.09
CA ASN A 503 5.81 -17.87 -3.73
C ASN A 503 7.24 -17.35 -3.50
N VAL A 504 7.36 -16.11 -3.05
CA VAL A 504 8.65 -15.43 -2.88
C VAL A 504 8.78 -14.85 -1.47
N ILE A 505 9.94 -15.07 -0.85
CA ILE A 505 10.36 -14.40 0.38
C ILE A 505 11.52 -13.47 0.04
N ILE A 506 11.44 -12.21 0.46
CA ILE A 506 12.44 -11.19 0.16
C ILE A 506 13.16 -10.79 1.44
N LYS A 507 14.49 -10.86 1.40
CA LYS A 507 15.39 -10.34 2.44
C LYS A 507 16.33 -9.34 1.84
N GLY A 508 16.36 -8.13 2.36
CA GLY A 508 17.26 -7.07 1.90
C GLY A 508 18.16 -6.56 3.01
N ASP A 509 19.16 -5.78 2.63
CA ASP A 509 20.04 -5.08 3.57
C ASP A 509 19.30 -3.93 4.26
N VAL A 510 18.67 -3.07 3.47
CA VAL A 510 17.90 -1.91 3.92
C VAL A 510 16.43 -2.04 3.56
N GLN A 511 15.58 -1.34 4.30
CA GLN A 511 14.12 -1.38 4.15
C GLN A 511 13.66 -0.90 2.78
N GLY A 512 14.20 0.21 2.28
CA GLY A 512 13.82 0.76 0.99
C GLY A 512 14.08 -0.19 -0.18
N SER A 513 15.18 -0.95 -0.16
CA SER A 513 15.49 -1.93 -1.20
C SER A 513 14.47 -3.06 -1.26
N VAL A 514 14.00 -3.52 -0.09
CA VAL A 514 12.98 -4.56 0.02
C VAL A 514 11.65 -4.07 -0.54
N GLU A 515 11.25 -2.84 -0.21
CA GLU A 515 10.04 -2.20 -0.74
C GLU A 515 10.09 -2.03 -2.26
N ALA A 516 11.21 -1.52 -2.77
CA ALA A 516 11.42 -1.32 -4.20
C ALA A 516 11.39 -2.65 -4.99
N LEU A 517 12.05 -3.68 -4.45
CA LEU A 517 12.04 -5.00 -5.06
C LEU A 517 10.65 -5.63 -5.03
N ALA A 518 9.94 -5.54 -3.89
CA ALA A 518 8.57 -6.04 -3.78
C ALA A 518 7.63 -5.36 -4.78
N ALA A 519 7.68 -4.03 -4.87
CA ALA A 519 6.87 -3.27 -5.83
C ALA A 519 7.23 -3.59 -7.29
N SER A 520 8.49 -3.87 -7.59
CA SER A 520 8.94 -4.22 -8.94
C SER A 520 8.49 -5.62 -9.34
N LEU A 521 8.58 -6.59 -8.43
CA LEU A 521 8.13 -7.95 -8.69
C LEU A 521 6.61 -8.03 -8.88
N MET A 522 5.83 -7.21 -8.17
CA MET A 522 4.37 -7.13 -8.37
C MET A 522 3.95 -6.53 -9.72
N LYS A 523 4.85 -5.78 -10.40
CA LYS A 523 4.59 -5.23 -11.74
C LYS A 523 4.89 -6.22 -12.86
N ILE A 524 5.54 -7.34 -12.57
CA ILE A 524 5.81 -8.39 -13.55
C ILE A 524 4.48 -9.06 -13.87
N ASP A 525 4.06 -8.96 -15.13
CA ASP A 525 2.84 -9.59 -15.62
C ASP A 525 3.22 -10.68 -16.62
N VAL A 526 3.02 -11.94 -16.23
CA VAL A 526 3.24 -13.11 -17.08
C VAL A 526 1.94 -13.92 -17.09
N GLU A 527 1.35 -14.10 -18.27
CA GLU A 527 0.07 -14.78 -18.40
C GLU A 527 0.11 -16.22 -17.84
N GLY A 528 -0.66 -16.48 -16.77
CA GLY A 528 -0.82 -17.81 -16.19
C GLY A 528 0.02 -18.09 -14.93
N VAL A 529 0.92 -17.17 -14.53
CA VAL A 529 1.69 -17.27 -13.29
C VAL A 529 1.63 -15.96 -12.53
N ASN A 530 1.37 -16.02 -11.22
CA ASN A 530 1.33 -14.84 -10.36
C ASN A 530 2.46 -14.86 -9.34
N VAL A 531 3.08 -13.71 -9.06
CA VAL A 531 4.10 -13.61 -8.00
C VAL A 531 3.42 -13.27 -6.68
N ARG A 532 3.55 -14.15 -5.69
CA ARG A 532 3.01 -13.95 -4.35
C ARG A 532 4.15 -13.72 -3.35
N ILE A 533 4.23 -12.50 -2.84
CA ILE A 533 5.21 -12.15 -1.79
C ILE A 533 4.64 -12.56 -0.43
N ILE A 534 5.28 -13.54 0.22
CA ILE A 534 4.83 -14.10 1.50
C ILE A 534 5.36 -13.29 2.68
N HIS A 535 6.64 -12.92 2.61
CA HIS A 535 7.31 -12.23 3.69
C HIS A 535 8.43 -11.35 3.15
N THR A 536 8.53 -10.15 3.72
CA THR A 536 9.54 -9.14 3.44
C THR A 536 10.16 -8.70 4.75
N ALA A 537 11.48 -8.74 4.87
CA ALA A 537 12.17 -8.19 6.02
C ALA A 537 13.60 -7.75 5.68
N THR A 538 14.17 -6.92 6.54
CA THR A 538 15.58 -6.50 6.47
C THR A 538 16.47 -7.41 7.30
N GLY A 539 17.72 -7.57 6.87
CA GLY A 539 18.75 -8.34 7.56
C GLY A 539 19.06 -9.67 6.89
N ALA A 540 20.01 -10.39 7.48
CA ALA A 540 20.47 -11.68 6.95
C ALA A 540 19.37 -12.75 6.95
N ILE A 541 19.47 -13.67 5.99
CA ILE A 541 18.56 -14.81 5.87
C ILE A 541 18.83 -15.77 7.04
N ASN A 542 17.78 -16.10 7.78
CA ASN A 542 17.84 -16.96 8.97
C ASN A 542 17.13 -18.31 8.73
N GLU A 543 17.19 -19.21 9.72
CA GLU A 543 16.57 -20.54 9.64
C GLU A 543 15.03 -20.48 9.60
N SER A 544 14.42 -19.50 10.29
CA SER A 544 12.96 -19.30 10.22
C SER A 544 12.49 -18.92 8.82
N ASP A 545 13.29 -18.20 8.05
CA ASP A 545 12.97 -17.84 6.66
C ASP A 545 12.96 -19.09 5.76
N VAL A 546 13.92 -20.00 5.96
CA VAL A 546 14.01 -21.28 5.25
C VAL A 546 12.83 -22.19 5.57
N THR A 547 12.46 -22.30 6.85
CA THR A 547 11.29 -23.11 7.24
C THR A 547 9.98 -22.54 6.68
N LEU A 548 9.84 -21.21 6.64
CA LEU A 548 8.69 -20.55 6.03
C LEU A 548 8.62 -20.77 4.51
N ALA A 549 9.77 -20.70 3.84
CA ALA A 549 9.89 -20.97 2.40
C ALA A 549 9.49 -22.41 2.08
N ASN A 550 10.01 -23.39 2.83
CA ASN A 550 9.67 -24.80 2.66
C ASN A 550 8.17 -25.06 2.88
N ALA A 551 7.60 -24.52 3.97
CA ALA A 551 6.18 -24.67 4.27
C ALA A 551 5.26 -24.09 3.19
N SER A 552 5.74 -23.09 2.45
CA SER A 552 4.96 -22.39 1.42
C SER A 552 5.38 -22.77 0.00
N ASN A 553 6.31 -23.72 -0.18
CA ASN A 553 6.92 -24.05 -1.47
C ASN A 553 7.40 -22.80 -2.24
N GLY A 554 8.12 -21.92 -1.54
CA GLY A 554 8.61 -20.65 -2.06
C GLY A 554 10.13 -20.58 -2.17
N ILE A 555 10.60 -19.60 -2.93
CA ILE A 555 12.02 -19.27 -3.10
C ILE A 555 12.40 -18.08 -2.23
N ILE A 556 13.67 -18.04 -1.79
CA ILE A 556 14.20 -16.92 -1.00
C ILE A 556 15.09 -16.07 -1.89
N ILE A 557 14.79 -14.77 -1.96
CA ILE A 557 15.61 -13.77 -2.63
C ILE A 557 16.34 -12.95 -1.57
N GLY A 558 17.67 -13.02 -1.57
CA GLY A 558 18.55 -12.18 -0.76
C GLY A 558 19.12 -11.04 -1.59
N PHE A 559 18.76 -9.80 -1.27
CA PHE A 559 19.27 -8.59 -1.90
C PHE A 559 20.35 -7.94 -1.03
N ASN A 560 21.60 -7.95 -1.51
CA ASN A 560 22.78 -7.49 -0.80
C ASN A 560 23.02 -8.12 0.60
N VAL A 561 22.31 -9.20 0.93
CA VAL A 561 22.44 -9.94 2.18
C VAL A 561 23.03 -11.32 1.96
N ARG A 562 23.57 -11.90 3.04
CA ARG A 562 24.10 -13.27 3.06
C ARG A 562 23.33 -14.11 4.07
N PRO A 563 23.11 -15.41 3.79
CA PRO A 563 22.51 -16.32 4.74
C PRO A 563 23.46 -16.61 5.91
N ASP A 564 22.87 -16.83 7.08
CA ASP A 564 23.59 -17.32 8.24
C ASP A 564 24.00 -18.79 8.08
N ALA A 565 24.98 -19.23 8.86
CA ALA A 565 25.48 -20.60 8.80
C ALA A 565 24.39 -21.65 9.07
N GLY A 566 23.41 -21.33 9.93
CA GLY A 566 22.23 -22.18 10.18
C GLY A 566 21.30 -22.23 8.97
N ALA A 567 20.95 -21.07 8.41
CA ALA A 567 20.09 -20.97 7.23
C ALA A 567 20.66 -21.73 6.03
N LYS A 568 21.98 -21.64 5.80
CA LYS A 568 22.63 -22.36 4.70
C LYS A 568 22.48 -23.88 4.82
N ARG A 569 22.68 -24.44 6.02
CA ARG A 569 22.51 -25.89 6.25
C ARG A 569 21.07 -26.31 6.10
N ALA A 570 20.14 -25.55 6.69
CA ALA A 570 18.72 -25.84 6.60
C ALA A 570 18.22 -25.80 5.15
N ALA A 571 18.71 -24.86 4.34
CA ALA A 571 18.32 -24.76 2.93
C ALA A 571 18.83 -25.96 2.10
N GLU A 572 20.04 -26.46 2.39
CA GLU A 572 20.59 -27.67 1.76
C GLU A 572 19.84 -28.95 2.20
N GLU A 573 19.41 -29.02 3.46
CA GLU A 573 18.65 -30.17 3.99
C GLU A 573 17.20 -30.22 3.46
N GLU A 574 16.52 -29.08 3.43
CA GLU A 574 15.13 -28.95 3.01
C GLU A 574 14.97 -28.71 1.49
N ASN A 575 16.07 -28.61 0.74
CA ASN A 575 16.11 -28.28 -0.70
C ASN A 575 15.37 -26.98 -1.05
N VAL A 576 15.55 -25.93 -0.24
CA VAL A 576 14.99 -24.60 -0.50
C VAL A 576 15.97 -23.78 -1.34
N ASP A 577 15.50 -23.25 -2.47
CA ASP A 577 16.29 -22.39 -3.34
C ASP A 577 16.49 -20.99 -2.73
N MET A 578 17.76 -20.59 -2.63
CA MET A 578 18.16 -19.23 -2.22
C MET A 578 18.91 -18.53 -3.37
N ARG A 579 18.39 -17.41 -3.83
CA ARG A 579 18.98 -16.58 -4.89
C ARG A 579 19.53 -15.28 -4.30
N LEU A 580 20.83 -15.05 -4.46
CA LEU A 580 21.52 -13.90 -3.88
C LEU A 580 21.91 -12.91 -4.98
N HIS A 581 21.43 -11.68 -4.88
CA HIS A 581 21.63 -10.65 -5.88
C HIS A 581 22.15 -9.36 -5.27
N ARG A 582 22.75 -8.52 -6.11
CA ARG A 582 23.24 -7.18 -5.77
C ARG A 582 22.69 -6.09 -6.68
N VAL A 583 21.95 -6.48 -7.72
CA VAL A 583 21.41 -5.60 -8.74
C VAL A 583 19.97 -6.03 -8.99
N ILE A 584 19.05 -5.07 -8.91
CA ILE A 584 17.60 -5.34 -8.93
C ILE A 584 17.14 -5.95 -10.25
N TYR A 585 17.75 -5.56 -11.37
CA TYR A 585 17.45 -6.10 -12.71
C TYR A 585 17.65 -7.60 -12.81
N ASN A 586 18.77 -8.11 -12.30
CA ASN A 586 19.07 -9.54 -12.34
C ASN A 586 18.03 -10.35 -11.58
N VAL A 587 17.43 -9.78 -10.52
CA VAL A 587 16.35 -10.43 -9.78
C VAL A 587 15.09 -10.49 -10.65
N ILE A 588 14.70 -9.36 -11.25
CA ILE A 588 13.51 -9.24 -12.08
C ILE A 588 13.59 -10.22 -13.26
N GLU A 589 14.72 -10.23 -13.99
CA GLU A 589 14.95 -11.11 -15.13
C GLU A 589 14.93 -12.60 -14.74
N GLU A 590 15.54 -12.96 -13.62
CA GLU A 590 15.57 -14.35 -13.15
C GLU A 590 14.18 -14.82 -12.70
N ILE A 591 13.41 -13.96 -12.03
CA ILE A 591 12.03 -14.26 -11.63
C ILE A 591 11.12 -14.37 -12.85
N GLU A 592 11.22 -13.45 -13.82
CA GLU A 592 10.47 -13.52 -15.07
C GLU A 592 10.79 -14.82 -15.83
N SER A 593 12.07 -15.21 -15.89
CA SER A 593 12.51 -16.47 -16.50
C SER A 593 11.96 -17.70 -15.76
N ALA A 594 11.95 -17.66 -14.42
CA ALA A 594 11.38 -18.72 -13.60
C ALA A 594 9.86 -18.86 -13.83
N MET A 595 9.14 -17.73 -13.93
CA MET A 595 7.71 -17.73 -14.26
C MET A 595 7.44 -18.32 -15.64
N LYS A 596 8.23 -17.95 -16.66
CA LYS A 596 8.12 -18.55 -18.00
C LYS A 596 8.37 -20.05 -17.98
N GLY A 597 9.33 -20.52 -17.20
CA GLY A 597 9.60 -21.96 -17.02
C GLY A 597 8.50 -22.74 -16.30
N MET A 598 7.61 -22.07 -15.57
CA MET A 598 6.45 -22.69 -14.91
C MET A 598 5.23 -22.80 -15.82
N LEU A 599 5.23 -22.14 -16.98
CA LEU A 599 4.15 -22.21 -17.95
C LEU A 599 4.08 -23.60 -18.57
N ASP A 600 2.86 -24.09 -18.74
CA ASP A 600 2.65 -25.32 -19.49
C ASP A 600 2.94 -25.04 -20.98
N PRO A 601 3.60 -25.97 -21.68
CA PRO A 601 3.94 -25.77 -23.08
C PRO A 601 2.68 -25.71 -23.95
N GLU A 602 2.70 -24.90 -25.01
CA GLU A 602 1.63 -24.88 -25.99
C GLU A 602 1.83 -25.98 -27.03
N TYR A 603 0.74 -26.60 -27.46
CA TYR A 603 0.79 -27.61 -28.51
C TYR A 603 0.19 -27.05 -29.80
N GLU A 604 0.97 -27.05 -30.89
CA GLU A 604 0.48 -26.70 -32.22
C GLU A 604 0.27 -27.97 -33.07
N GLU A 605 -0.84 -28.02 -33.79
CA GLU A 605 -1.09 -29.06 -34.78
C GLU A 605 -0.17 -28.88 -35.99
N LYS A 606 0.78 -29.81 -36.17
CA LYS A 606 1.61 -29.86 -37.37
C LYS A 606 1.19 -31.03 -38.25
N VAL A 607 0.65 -30.72 -39.41
CA VAL A 607 0.34 -31.72 -40.44
C VAL A 607 1.64 -32.30 -41.00
N ILE A 608 1.77 -33.62 -40.96
CA ILE A 608 2.98 -34.36 -41.38
C ILE A 608 2.81 -35.10 -42.71
N GLY A 609 1.57 -35.35 -43.13
CA GLY A 609 1.30 -36.00 -44.40
C GLY A 609 -0.19 -36.16 -44.68
N GLN A 610 -0.50 -36.46 -45.95
CA GLN A 610 -1.84 -36.70 -46.43
C GLN A 610 -1.86 -37.99 -47.26
N ALA A 611 -2.96 -38.73 -47.15
CA ALA A 611 -3.17 -39.99 -47.84
C ALA A 611 -4.58 -40.01 -48.46
N GLU A 612 -4.68 -40.46 -49.70
CA GLU A 612 -5.97 -40.63 -50.36
C GLU A 612 -6.41 -42.10 -50.30
N VAL A 613 -7.62 -42.36 -49.83
CA VAL A 613 -8.20 -43.71 -49.75
C VAL A 613 -8.63 -44.15 -51.14
N ARG A 614 -7.95 -45.16 -51.70
CA ARG A 614 -8.26 -45.70 -53.03
C ARG A 614 -9.19 -46.90 -53.00
N GLN A 615 -9.05 -47.72 -51.96
CA GLN A 615 -9.84 -48.93 -51.81
C GLN A 615 -10.09 -49.24 -50.34
N THR A 616 -11.23 -49.81 -50.01
CA THR A 616 -11.54 -50.22 -48.64
C THR A 616 -11.70 -51.73 -48.53
N PHE A 617 -11.10 -52.33 -47.49
CA PHE A 617 -11.16 -53.75 -47.22
C PHE A 617 -11.83 -53.98 -45.86
N LYS A 618 -12.83 -54.86 -45.79
CA LYS A 618 -13.50 -55.19 -44.53
C LYS A 618 -12.99 -56.52 -44.00
N VAL A 619 -12.44 -56.52 -42.78
CA VAL A 619 -11.92 -57.71 -42.12
C VAL A 619 -12.60 -57.89 -40.77
N SER A 620 -13.25 -59.03 -40.55
CA SER A 620 -14.15 -59.28 -39.41
C SER A 620 -13.53 -59.13 -38.01
N LYS A 621 -12.20 -59.11 -37.88
CA LYS A 621 -11.47 -58.95 -36.60
C LYS A 621 -10.81 -57.58 -36.39
N VAL A 622 -10.64 -56.79 -37.46
CA VAL A 622 -9.79 -55.56 -37.46
C VAL A 622 -10.61 -54.32 -37.85
N GLY A 623 -11.75 -54.49 -38.53
CA GLY A 623 -12.58 -53.37 -39.00
C GLY A 623 -12.38 -53.07 -40.48
N THR A 624 -12.67 -51.83 -40.88
CA THR A 624 -12.44 -51.32 -42.24
C THR A 624 -10.99 -50.84 -42.38
N ILE A 625 -10.21 -51.48 -43.26
CA ILE A 625 -8.84 -51.09 -43.61
C ILE A 625 -8.90 -50.25 -44.88
N ALA A 626 -8.40 -49.02 -44.84
CA ALA A 626 -8.26 -48.18 -46.02
C ALA A 626 -6.92 -48.44 -46.72
N GLY A 627 -6.99 -49.03 -47.91
CA GLY A 627 -5.89 -49.04 -48.87
C GLY A 627 -5.69 -47.64 -49.42
N SER A 628 -4.67 -46.96 -48.91
CA SER A 628 -4.42 -45.53 -49.11
C SER A 628 -3.11 -45.32 -49.87
N TYR A 629 -3.06 -44.23 -50.63
CA TYR A 629 -1.86 -43.77 -51.32
C TYR A 629 -1.38 -42.47 -50.70
N VAL A 630 -0.12 -42.42 -50.25
CA VAL A 630 0.43 -41.22 -49.63
C VAL A 630 0.68 -40.15 -50.69
N THR A 631 -0.14 -39.11 -50.70
CA THR A 631 -0.09 -38.01 -51.68
C THR A 631 0.97 -37.00 -51.32
N ASP A 632 1.14 -36.70 -50.02
CA ASP A 632 2.09 -35.73 -49.53
C ASP A 632 2.65 -36.10 -48.16
N GLY A 633 3.90 -35.71 -47.91
CA GLY A 633 4.59 -35.92 -46.64
C GLY A 633 4.81 -37.40 -46.28
N LYS A 634 4.62 -37.74 -45.00
CA LYS A 634 4.77 -39.10 -44.49
C LYS A 634 3.72 -39.43 -43.43
N ILE A 635 3.38 -40.70 -43.34
CA ILE A 635 2.44 -41.23 -42.33
C ILE A 635 3.24 -42.01 -41.31
N THR A 636 3.20 -41.59 -40.06
CA THR A 636 3.77 -42.31 -38.93
C THR A 636 2.68 -43.01 -38.14
N ARG A 637 3.01 -44.15 -37.53
CA ARG A 637 2.04 -44.98 -36.80
C ARG A 637 1.46 -44.28 -35.56
N ASP A 638 2.26 -43.49 -34.85
CA ASP A 638 1.91 -42.88 -33.56
C ASP A 638 1.32 -41.48 -33.72
N SER A 639 0.56 -41.24 -34.80
CA SER A 639 0.06 -39.91 -35.16
C SER A 639 -1.46 -39.84 -35.16
N SER A 640 -1.98 -38.64 -34.86
CA SER A 640 -3.40 -38.34 -34.94
C SER A 640 -3.81 -38.16 -36.40
N VAL A 641 -5.05 -38.52 -36.70
CA VAL A 641 -5.59 -38.51 -38.05
C VAL A 641 -6.95 -37.82 -38.11
N ARG A 642 -7.16 -37.10 -39.20
CA ARG A 642 -8.38 -36.39 -39.55
C ARG A 642 -8.86 -36.91 -40.90
N VAL A 643 -10.08 -37.45 -40.94
CA VAL A 643 -10.70 -37.94 -42.17
C VAL A 643 -11.52 -36.83 -42.79
N ILE A 644 -11.19 -36.47 -44.03
CA ILE A 644 -11.79 -35.38 -44.78
C ILE A 644 -12.51 -35.95 -46.01
N ARG A 645 -13.76 -35.56 -46.22
CA ARG A 645 -14.56 -35.93 -47.39
C ARG A 645 -15.20 -34.67 -47.95
N ASP A 646 -15.03 -34.43 -49.25
CA ASP A 646 -15.55 -33.23 -49.92
C ASP A 646 -15.15 -31.90 -49.23
N GLY A 647 -13.98 -31.88 -48.59
CA GLY A 647 -13.45 -30.72 -47.85
C GLY A 647 -14.01 -30.54 -46.42
N ILE A 648 -14.80 -31.49 -45.91
CA ILE A 648 -15.37 -31.45 -44.56
C ILE A 648 -14.71 -32.54 -43.69
N VAL A 649 -14.32 -32.16 -42.47
CA VAL A 649 -13.82 -33.09 -41.46
C VAL A 649 -14.95 -33.97 -40.94
N ILE A 650 -14.87 -35.27 -41.21
CA ILE A 650 -15.85 -36.27 -40.78
C ILE A 650 -15.50 -36.86 -39.42
N PHE A 651 -14.21 -37.06 -39.18
CA PHE A 651 -13.74 -37.74 -37.98
C PHE A 651 -12.32 -37.29 -37.61
N GLU A 652 -12.06 -37.19 -36.32
CA GLU A 652 -10.75 -36.97 -35.73
C GLU A 652 -10.49 -38.08 -34.71
N GLY A 653 -9.30 -38.67 -34.75
CA GLY A 653 -8.92 -39.73 -33.84
C GLY A 653 -7.47 -40.17 -34.02
N GLU A 654 -7.14 -41.33 -33.47
CA GLU A 654 -5.79 -41.89 -33.54
C GLU A 654 -5.70 -43.02 -34.57
N LEU A 655 -4.50 -43.20 -35.13
CA LEU A 655 -4.21 -44.28 -36.06
C LEU A 655 -3.99 -45.59 -35.27
N ASP A 656 -4.82 -46.61 -35.54
CA ASP A 656 -4.76 -47.90 -34.83
C ASP A 656 -3.66 -48.82 -35.41
N SER A 657 -3.59 -48.94 -36.74
CA SER A 657 -2.53 -49.71 -37.40
C SER A 657 -2.14 -49.18 -38.78
N LEU A 658 -0.83 -49.19 -39.03
CA LEU A 658 -0.21 -48.84 -40.29
C LEU A 658 0.55 -50.05 -40.84
N LYS A 659 0.12 -50.56 -41.99
CA LYS A 659 0.72 -51.74 -42.63
C LYS A 659 1.12 -51.44 -44.05
N ARG A 660 2.23 -52.04 -44.49
CA ARG A 660 2.60 -52.08 -45.90
C ARG A 660 2.65 -53.53 -46.34
N PHE A 661 1.78 -53.89 -47.28
CA PHE A 661 1.52 -55.28 -47.65
C PHE A 661 1.10 -56.14 -46.45
N LYS A 662 2.00 -56.98 -45.92
CA LYS A 662 1.74 -57.86 -44.77
C LYS A 662 2.48 -57.44 -43.50
N ASP A 663 3.39 -56.48 -43.61
CA ASP A 663 4.29 -56.09 -42.52
C ASP A 663 3.81 -54.79 -41.87
N ASP A 664 3.96 -54.70 -40.54
CA ASP A 664 3.72 -53.47 -39.80
C ASP A 664 4.80 -52.44 -40.16
N ALA A 665 4.37 -51.28 -40.64
CA ALA A 665 5.25 -50.19 -41.03
C ALA A 665 5.29 -49.13 -39.92
N LYS A 666 6.50 -48.67 -39.56
CA LYS A 666 6.67 -47.56 -38.62
C LYS A 666 6.33 -46.21 -39.26
N GLU A 667 6.76 -46.02 -40.50
CA GLU A 667 6.44 -44.86 -41.31
C GLU A 667 6.29 -45.26 -42.79
N VAL A 668 5.47 -44.51 -43.52
CA VAL A 668 5.29 -44.65 -44.97
C VAL A 668 5.45 -43.29 -45.62
N SER A 669 6.43 -43.18 -46.52
CA SER A 669 6.75 -41.94 -47.24
C SER A 669 5.84 -41.72 -48.46
N GLN A 670 5.81 -40.49 -48.95
CA GLN A 670 5.15 -40.07 -50.18
C GLN A 670 5.41 -41.03 -51.35
N GLY A 671 4.36 -41.30 -52.13
CA GLY A 671 4.43 -42.10 -53.35
C GLY A 671 4.27 -43.60 -53.16
N TYR A 672 4.18 -44.08 -51.90
CA TYR A 672 3.94 -45.48 -51.58
C TYR A 672 2.49 -45.75 -51.16
N GLU A 673 2.05 -47.00 -51.36
CA GLU A 673 0.76 -47.51 -50.89
C GLU A 673 0.88 -48.10 -49.49
N CYS A 674 -0.13 -47.89 -48.66
CA CYS A 674 -0.25 -48.43 -47.31
C CYS A 674 -1.69 -48.81 -46.95
N GLY A 675 -1.84 -49.70 -45.99
CA GLY A 675 -3.09 -49.98 -45.32
C GLY A 675 -3.15 -49.22 -44.00
N ILE A 676 -4.18 -48.40 -43.84
CA ILE A 676 -4.43 -47.59 -42.64
C ILE A 676 -5.72 -48.07 -41.98
N THR A 677 -5.66 -48.26 -40.67
CA THR A 677 -6.85 -48.50 -39.83
C THR A 677 -6.93 -47.40 -38.77
N ILE A 678 -8.12 -46.82 -38.58
CA ILE A 678 -8.35 -45.72 -37.64
C ILE A 678 -9.08 -46.25 -36.43
N GLU A 679 -8.67 -45.83 -35.23
CA GLU A 679 -9.31 -46.29 -34.00
C GLU A 679 -10.77 -45.82 -33.94
N LYS A 680 -11.69 -46.74 -33.58
CA LYS A 680 -13.12 -46.47 -33.38
C LYS A 680 -13.88 -45.89 -34.60
N PHE A 681 -13.29 -45.87 -35.79
CA PHE A 681 -13.93 -45.37 -37.02
C PHE A 681 -13.91 -46.40 -38.16
N ASN A 682 -15.09 -46.70 -38.72
CA ASN A 682 -15.25 -47.75 -39.74
C ASN A 682 -15.90 -47.26 -41.06
N ASP A 683 -16.42 -46.02 -41.13
CA ASP A 683 -17.08 -45.45 -42.32
C ASP A 683 -16.08 -44.75 -43.28
N LEU A 684 -15.00 -45.45 -43.61
CA LEU A 684 -14.05 -45.01 -44.64
C LEU A 684 -14.62 -45.31 -46.02
N LYS A 685 -14.54 -44.35 -46.94
CA LYS A 685 -14.98 -44.48 -48.34
C LYS A 685 -13.84 -44.17 -49.30
N GLU A 686 -13.96 -44.71 -50.51
CA GLU A 686 -13.04 -44.39 -51.60
C GLU A 686 -13.17 -42.91 -51.97
N GLY A 687 -12.03 -42.23 -52.10
CA GLY A 687 -11.95 -40.78 -52.31
C GLY A 687 -11.84 -39.95 -51.02
N ASP A 688 -11.89 -40.56 -49.83
CA ASP A 688 -11.62 -39.84 -48.58
C ASP A 688 -10.13 -39.45 -48.49
N ILE A 689 -9.84 -38.27 -47.94
CA ILE A 689 -8.48 -37.80 -47.64
C ILE A 689 -8.23 -37.98 -46.15
N ILE A 690 -7.19 -38.74 -45.81
CA ILE A 690 -6.71 -38.90 -44.45
C ILE A 690 -5.54 -37.93 -44.26
N GLU A 691 -5.76 -36.90 -43.46
CA GLU A 691 -4.74 -35.96 -43.04
C GLU A 691 -4.15 -36.42 -41.71
N VAL A 692 -2.83 -36.50 -41.63
CA VAL A 692 -2.11 -36.97 -40.45
C VAL A 692 -1.37 -35.81 -39.83
N TYR A 693 -1.58 -35.60 -38.54
CA TYR A 693 -0.95 -34.51 -37.78
C TYR A 693 -0.38 -35.02 -36.47
N ILE A 694 0.61 -34.29 -35.97
CA ILE A 694 1.18 -34.49 -34.65
C ILE A 694 1.07 -33.18 -33.87
N MET A 695 0.82 -33.31 -32.57
CA MET A 695 0.94 -32.18 -31.65
C MET A 695 2.43 -31.93 -31.42
N VAL A 696 2.94 -30.79 -31.86
CA VAL A 696 4.32 -30.38 -31.58
C VAL A 696 4.29 -29.43 -30.40
N GLU A 697 5.11 -29.73 -29.41
CA GLU A 697 5.34 -28.84 -28.26
C GLU A 697 6.09 -27.59 -28.73
N ILE A 698 5.51 -26.43 -28.45
CA ILE A 698 6.08 -25.12 -28.72
C ILE A 698 6.27 -24.41 -27.39
N GLU A 699 7.48 -23.92 -27.16
CA GLU A 699 7.76 -23.04 -26.04
C GLU A 699 6.99 -21.73 -26.23
N ARG A 700 6.13 -21.40 -25.26
CA ARG A 700 5.53 -20.06 -25.14
C ARG A 700 6.66 -19.05 -24.99
N LYS A 701 6.68 -18.03 -25.84
CA LYS A 701 7.70 -16.96 -25.82
C LYS A 701 7.42 -15.89 -24.79
#